data_AF-A0AAN4WWI6-F1
#
_entry.id   AF-A0AAN4WWI6-F1
#
_cell.length_a   1.000
_cell.length_b   1.000
_cell.length_c   1.000
_cell.angle_alpha   90.00
_cell.angle_beta   90.00
_cell.angle_gamma   90.00
#
_symmetry.space_group_name_H-M   'P 1'
#
loop_
_entity.id
_entity.type
_entity.pdbx_description
1 polymer ?
#
loop_
_entity_poly.entity_id
_entity_poly.type
_entity_poly.pdbx_seq_one_letter_code
_entity_poly.pdbx_strand_id
1 'polypeptide(L)'
;MSETTHGIRIHTRSQAMRAAVELLSSMRFAISLLTVICIASVIGTVLKQHEPAANYVNQFGPFWAELFMALKLNAVYSAWWFLLILAFLVASTSLCIARNGPRYLADVRNYKENVREQSLEAFGLRAKGPLPGETPEAAARRIGDMLAGGGWKVRLQQRTTPAGPGTGWMVAAKAGAANKIGYIAAHSAIVLVCVGGLLDGDLVVRAQMWLGGKTPYNGGGLISEVRPEHRLSERNPTFRGNLLVAEGTQSSTAILNQSDGVLLQELPFAIELKKFIVEHYSTGMPKLFASEIVIHDKATGEATPARVEVNHPASYRGIEIYQSSFDDGGSRLQLRAVPLAPGIAPFDVEGVVGSSTPLTASAAGQPFTLEFTALRTINVENFTDTGAVTSGADVRKVDLRQAIEARLGAGNKTVTRKELRNIGPSVSYKLRDAAGQAREFHNYMLPLDAGDGQPAFLLGVRDTPSEPFRFLRIPVDDQGSMQGFVRMRVALADPALREQAVRRYVAKAVDPARPELAEQLAQSTVRALSLFAGADAGAAGATTGKGGAPGRGGLQAISDFMEANVPPAERERAGEVLIRILNGALFELAQLTRERAGLKPLAQSDATQAFMTQAVLSLSDAQAYPVPLAFELKDFTQVQASVFQVARAPGKNIVYLGCALLIIGVFSMLYVRERRLWVWLVPKDGGAQATMALSSNRKTLDGDREFARLTDKLIGARPHGDTA
;
A
#
# COMPACT_ATOMS: atom_id res chain seq x y z
N MET A 1 33.49 -9.33 -35.40
CA MET A 1 32.39 -9.17 -36.37
C MET A 1 31.41 -8.19 -35.76
N SER A 2 31.22 -7.00 -36.35
CA SER A 2 30.29 -6.02 -35.82
C SER A 2 28.87 -6.53 -35.99
N GLU A 3 28.17 -6.72 -34.88
CA GLU A 3 26.72 -6.88 -34.91
C GLU A 3 26.15 -5.51 -35.24
N THR A 4 25.64 -5.35 -36.47
CA THR A 4 25.07 -4.09 -36.90
C THR A 4 23.80 -3.81 -36.08
N THR A 5 23.71 -2.63 -35.49
CA THR A 5 22.56 -2.19 -34.67
C THR A 5 21.31 -1.85 -35.50
N HIS A 6 21.42 -1.95 -36.83
CA HIS A 6 20.35 -1.68 -37.79
C HIS A 6 19.39 -2.86 -37.91
N GLY A 7 18.11 -2.55 -38.12
CA GLY A 7 17.04 -3.54 -38.26
C GLY A 7 17.07 -4.34 -39.58
N ILE A 8 16.10 -5.24 -39.72
CA ILE A 8 15.85 -6.09 -40.88
C ILE A 8 15.36 -5.21 -42.04
N ARG A 9 16.06 -5.31 -43.18
CA ARG A 9 15.61 -4.70 -44.44
C ARG A 9 14.88 -5.74 -45.26
N ILE A 10 13.56 -5.60 -45.37
CA ILE A 10 12.72 -6.46 -46.20
C ILE A 10 12.64 -5.91 -47.63
N HIS A 11 12.76 -6.80 -48.62
CA HIS A 11 12.57 -6.48 -50.03
C HIS A 11 11.07 -6.42 -50.35
N THR A 12 10.44 -5.30 -49.97
CA THR A 12 9.06 -4.99 -50.33
C THR A 12 9.02 -3.70 -51.14
N ARG A 13 7.94 -3.52 -51.91
CA ARG A 13 7.67 -2.29 -52.67
C ARG A 13 7.20 -1.13 -51.77
N SER A 14 6.72 -1.42 -50.55
CA SER A 14 6.27 -0.39 -49.61
C SER A 14 7.44 0.13 -48.76
N GLN A 15 7.79 1.40 -48.96
CA GLN A 15 8.81 2.11 -48.18
C GLN A 15 8.42 2.18 -46.70
N ALA A 16 7.14 2.40 -46.39
CA ALA A 16 6.61 2.44 -45.03
C ALA A 16 6.78 1.09 -44.32
N MET A 17 6.47 -0.02 -44.99
CA MET A 17 6.61 -1.36 -44.41
C MET A 17 8.09 -1.72 -44.16
N ARG A 18 8.98 -1.30 -45.06
CA ARG A 18 10.42 -1.47 -44.88
C ARG A 18 10.94 -0.68 -43.68
N ALA A 19 10.57 0.61 -43.58
CA ALA A 19 10.99 1.47 -42.47
C ALA A 19 10.43 0.98 -41.12
N ALA A 20 9.17 0.52 -41.09
CA ALA A 20 8.54 -0.01 -39.88
C ALA A 20 9.26 -1.28 -39.38
N VAL A 21 9.58 -2.22 -40.27
CA VAL A 21 10.30 -3.44 -39.88
C VAL A 21 11.74 -3.14 -39.47
N GLU A 22 12.42 -2.19 -40.11
CA GLU A 22 13.76 -1.74 -39.72
C GLU A 22 13.76 -1.07 -38.34
N LEU A 23 12.75 -0.25 -38.02
CA LEU A 23 12.59 0.36 -36.70
C LEU A 23 12.27 -0.68 -35.63
N LEU A 24 11.28 -1.55 -35.88
CA LEU A 24 10.84 -2.55 -34.91
C LEU A 24 11.90 -3.60 -34.61
N SER A 25 12.81 -3.91 -35.54
CA SER A 25 13.92 -4.85 -35.31
C SER A 25 15.22 -4.20 -34.81
N SER A 26 15.19 -2.90 -34.47
CA SER A 26 16.35 -2.18 -33.95
C SER A 26 16.57 -2.45 -32.46
N MET A 27 17.79 -2.84 -32.09
CA MET A 27 18.18 -3.05 -30.69
C MET A 27 18.08 -1.75 -29.87
N ARG A 28 18.40 -0.61 -30.49
CA ARG A 28 18.33 0.71 -29.84
C ARG A 28 16.89 1.09 -29.52
N PHE A 29 15.97 0.76 -30.41
CA PHE A 29 14.55 1.02 -30.21
C PHE A 29 13.99 0.21 -29.03
N ALA A 30 14.32 -1.10 -28.95
CA ALA A 30 13.92 -1.95 -27.83
C ALA A 30 14.45 -1.44 -26.48
N ILE A 31 15.72 -1.02 -26.41
CA ILE A 31 16.32 -0.46 -25.19
C ILE A 31 15.60 0.83 -24.76
N SER A 32 15.30 1.73 -25.71
CA SER A 32 14.53 2.94 -25.41
C SER A 32 13.12 2.62 -24.87
N LEU A 33 12.41 1.66 -25.48
CA LEU A 33 11.09 1.24 -24.98
C LEU A 33 11.17 0.66 -23.56
N LEU A 34 12.19 -0.16 -23.28
CA LEU A 34 12.40 -0.73 -21.95
C LEU A 34 12.60 0.38 -20.90
N THR A 35 13.42 1.40 -21.21
CA THR A 35 13.63 2.55 -20.33
C THR A 35 12.33 3.29 -20.04
N VAL A 36 11.49 3.52 -21.06
CA VAL A 36 10.19 4.18 -20.90
C VAL A 36 9.24 3.34 -20.03
N ILE A 37 9.19 2.01 -20.26
CA ILE A 37 8.40 1.09 -19.41
C ILE A 37 8.89 1.12 -17.96
N CYS A 38 10.19 1.15 -17.72
CA CYS A 38 10.75 1.24 -16.37
C CYS A 38 10.30 2.54 -15.67
N ILE A 39 10.39 3.69 -16.34
CA ILE A 39 9.95 4.98 -15.78
C ILE A 39 8.44 4.95 -15.48
N ALA A 40 7.63 4.47 -16.43
CA ALA A 40 6.19 4.33 -16.26
C ALA A 40 5.83 3.40 -15.08
N SER A 41 6.57 2.30 -14.93
CA SER A 41 6.35 1.33 -13.84
C SER A 41 6.70 1.91 -12.47
N VAL A 42 7.75 2.76 -12.37
CA VAL A 42 8.08 3.49 -11.14
C VAL A 42 6.94 4.42 -10.75
N ILE A 43 6.41 5.21 -11.71
CA ILE A 43 5.27 6.10 -11.47
C ILE A 43 4.05 5.30 -10.97
N GLY A 44 3.73 4.19 -11.65
CA GLY A 44 2.62 3.31 -11.26
C GLY A 44 2.79 2.61 -9.91
N THR A 45 4.02 2.49 -9.40
CA THR A 45 4.30 1.94 -8.07
C THR A 45 4.15 3.00 -6.97
N VAL A 46 4.54 4.24 -7.26
CA VAL A 46 4.43 5.36 -6.31
C VAL A 46 2.99 5.83 -6.18
N LEU A 47 2.27 5.91 -7.29
CA LEU A 47 0.86 6.28 -7.30
C LEU A 47 0.01 5.02 -7.08
N LYS A 48 -0.73 4.95 -5.98
CA LYS A 48 -1.70 3.85 -5.76
C LYS A 48 -2.65 3.77 -6.96
N GLN A 49 -2.88 2.56 -7.48
CA GLN A 49 -3.67 2.34 -8.69
C GLN A 49 -5.14 2.06 -8.33
N HIS A 50 -6.08 2.48 -9.18
CA HIS A 50 -7.53 2.22 -9.05
C HIS A 50 -8.17 2.69 -7.72
N GLU A 51 -7.64 3.76 -7.12
CA GLU A 51 -8.30 4.40 -5.97
C GLU A 51 -9.48 5.27 -6.42
N PRO A 52 -10.45 5.57 -5.53
CA PRO A 52 -11.49 6.55 -5.79
C PRO A 52 -10.91 7.93 -6.14
N ALA A 53 -11.55 8.66 -7.06
CA ALA A 53 -11.09 9.98 -7.51
C ALA A 53 -10.85 10.97 -6.36
N ALA A 54 -11.72 10.95 -5.33
CA ALA A 54 -11.58 11.78 -4.14
C ALA A 54 -10.25 11.57 -3.41
N ASN A 55 -9.75 10.34 -3.35
CA ASN A 55 -8.48 10.03 -2.67
C ASN A 55 -7.29 10.68 -3.38
N TYR A 56 -7.32 10.78 -4.71
CA TYR A 56 -6.29 11.49 -5.47
C TYR A 56 -6.38 13.00 -5.28
N VAL A 57 -7.59 13.56 -5.29
CA VAL A 57 -7.81 15.00 -5.05
C VAL A 57 -7.31 15.40 -3.67
N ASN A 58 -7.54 14.58 -2.64
CA ASN A 58 -7.10 14.87 -1.28
C ASN A 58 -5.57 14.81 -1.12
N GLN A 59 -4.91 13.87 -1.80
CA GLN A 59 -3.46 13.70 -1.69
C GLN A 59 -2.66 14.70 -2.53
N PHE A 60 -3.16 15.06 -3.72
CA PHE A 60 -2.40 15.83 -4.71
C PHE A 60 -3.05 17.15 -5.12
N GLY A 61 -4.28 17.42 -4.68
CA GLY A 61 -5.09 18.57 -5.10
C GLY A 61 -5.85 18.32 -6.41
N PRO A 62 -6.88 19.13 -6.71
CA PRO A 62 -7.76 18.93 -7.87
C PRO A 62 -7.02 18.88 -9.21
N PHE A 63 -6.08 19.82 -9.44
CA PHE A 63 -5.34 19.93 -10.70
C PHE A 63 -4.53 18.66 -11.03
N TRP A 64 -3.75 18.17 -10.07
CA TRP A 64 -2.92 16.98 -10.28
C TRP A 64 -3.76 15.71 -10.40
N ALA A 65 -4.85 15.61 -9.64
CA ALA A 65 -5.78 14.50 -9.76
C ALA A 65 -6.40 14.43 -11.17
N GLU A 66 -6.86 15.56 -11.71
CA GLU A 66 -7.37 15.63 -13.09
C GLU A 66 -6.30 15.23 -14.11
N LEU A 67 -5.08 15.73 -13.97
CA LEU A 67 -3.96 15.38 -14.86
C LEU A 67 -3.67 13.87 -14.82
N PHE A 68 -3.63 13.28 -13.62
CA PHE A 68 -3.37 11.84 -13.45
C PHE A 68 -4.48 11.00 -14.09
N MET A 69 -5.73 11.40 -13.95
CA MET A 69 -6.87 10.71 -14.56
C MET A 69 -6.87 10.87 -16.09
N ALA A 70 -6.56 12.07 -16.60
CA ALA A 70 -6.48 12.35 -18.04
C ALA A 70 -5.38 11.54 -18.74
N LEU A 71 -4.22 11.41 -18.09
CA LEU A 71 -3.10 10.60 -18.58
C LEU A 71 -3.23 9.09 -18.25
N LYS A 72 -4.28 8.70 -17.51
CA LYS A 72 -4.50 7.35 -16.95
C LYS A 72 -3.31 6.85 -16.11
N LEU A 73 -2.65 7.75 -15.37
CA LEU A 73 -1.59 7.40 -14.41
C LEU A 73 -2.12 6.68 -13.16
N ASN A 74 -3.41 6.84 -12.86
CA ASN A 74 -4.12 6.07 -11.85
C ASN A 74 -4.35 4.59 -12.24
N ALA A 75 -4.07 4.23 -13.50
CA ALA A 75 -4.25 2.90 -14.06
C ALA A 75 -3.18 2.59 -15.14
N VAL A 76 -1.91 2.87 -14.86
CA VAL A 76 -0.78 2.79 -15.81
C VAL A 76 -0.73 1.44 -16.53
N TYR A 77 -0.84 0.35 -15.79
CA TYR A 77 -0.68 -1.01 -16.33
C TYR A 77 -1.80 -1.42 -17.30
N SER A 78 -2.93 -0.71 -17.27
CA SER A 78 -4.05 -0.91 -18.19
C SER A 78 -4.24 0.26 -19.17
N ALA A 79 -3.37 1.27 -19.14
CA ALA A 79 -3.43 2.42 -20.02
C ALA A 79 -3.04 2.03 -21.46
N TRP A 80 -3.75 2.59 -22.45
CA TRP A 80 -3.55 2.24 -23.86
C TRP A 80 -2.12 2.51 -24.34
N TRP A 81 -1.50 3.59 -23.87
CA TRP A 81 -0.13 3.96 -24.23
C TRP A 81 0.89 2.97 -23.66
N PHE A 82 0.67 2.48 -22.43
CA PHE A 82 1.54 1.50 -21.81
C PHE A 82 1.45 0.16 -22.54
N LEU A 83 0.23 -0.29 -22.84
CA LEU A 83 -0.03 -1.51 -23.60
C LEU A 83 0.56 -1.43 -25.03
N LEU A 84 0.52 -0.26 -25.66
CA LEU A 84 1.12 -0.04 -26.98
C LEU A 84 2.64 -0.16 -26.94
N ILE A 85 3.29 0.46 -25.94
CA ILE A 85 4.75 0.36 -25.75
C ILE A 85 5.15 -1.08 -25.47
N LEU A 86 4.38 -1.79 -24.62
CA LEU A 86 4.59 -3.20 -24.32
C LEU A 86 4.43 -4.08 -25.58
N ALA A 87 3.42 -3.83 -26.40
CA ALA A 87 3.22 -4.53 -27.66
C ALA A 87 4.39 -4.31 -28.62
N PHE A 88 4.91 -3.08 -28.75
CA PHE A 88 6.09 -2.81 -29.55
C PHE A 88 7.34 -3.49 -29.01
N LEU A 89 7.52 -3.55 -27.69
CA LEU A 89 8.64 -4.25 -27.07
C LEU A 89 8.57 -5.77 -27.37
N VAL A 90 7.39 -6.38 -27.21
CA VAL A 90 7.18 -7.80 -27.51
C VAL A 90 7.42 -8.10 -28.99
N ALA A 91 6.89 -7.27 -29.89
CA ALA A 91 7.11 -7.43 -31.32
C ALA A 91 8.60 -7.30 -31.68
N SER A 92 9.28 -6.29 -31.14
CA SER A 92 10.69 -6.03 -31.37
C SER A 92 11.60 -7.17 -30.89
N THR A 93 11.40 -7.60 -29.64
CA THR A 93 12.18 -8.69 -29.04
C THR A 93 11.91 -10.03 -29.73
N SER A 94 10.66 -10.31 -30.10
CA SER A 94 10.31 -11.50 -30.90
C SER A 94 11.00 -11.50 -32.27
N LEU A 95 11.06 -10.34 -32.93
CA LEU A 95 11.72 -10.20 -34.24
C LEU A 95 13.25 -10.35 -34.13
N CYS A 96 13.85 -9.89 -33.03
CA CYS A 96 15.26 -10.14 -32.70
C CYS A 96 15.56 -11.64 -32.52
N ILE A 97 14.67 -12.39 -31.84
CA ILE A 97 14.79 -13.84 -31.70
C ILE A 97 14.68 -14.51 -33.07
N ALA A 98 13.66 -14.15 -33.87
CA ALA A 98 13.45 -14.73 -35.20
C ALA A 98 14.63 -14.48 -36.15
N ARG A 99 15.26 -13.31 -36.08
CA ARG A 99 16.43 -12.94 -36.89
C ARG A 99 17.70 -13.70 -36.49
N ASN A 100 18.03 -13.68 -35.19
CA ASN A 100 19.34 -14.12 -34.71
C ASN A 100 19.36 -15.58 -34.26
N GLY A 101 18.21 -16.11 -33.84
CA GLY A 101 18.06 -17.47 -33.33
C GLY A 101 18.59 -18.56 -34.28
N PRO A 102 18.15 -18.60 -35.55
CA PRO A 102 18.60 -19.62 -36.51
C PRO A 102 20.13 -19.58 -36.73
N ARG A 103 20.71 -18.38 -36.84
CA ARG A 103 22.16 -18.19 -37.00
C ARG A 103 22.92 -18.70 -35.78
N TYR A 104 22.45 -18.41 -34.57
CA TYR A 104 23.08 -18.88 -33.35
C TYR A 104 22.96 -20.39 -33.16
N LEU A 105 21.81 -20.99 -33.49
CA LEU A 105 21.63 -22.44 -33.48
C LEU A 105 22.55 -23.14 -34.50
N ALA A 106 22.69 -22.58 -35.70
CA ALA A 106 23.61 -23.10 -36.71
C ALA A 106 25.08 -22.99 -36.26
N ASP A 107 25.48 -21.85 -35.71
CA ASP A 107 26.87 -21.65 -35.25
C ASP A 107 27.21 -22.43 -33.97
N VAL A 108 26.22 -22.79 -33.14
CA VAL A 108 26.41 -23.78 -32.06
C VAL A 108 26.92 -25.11 -32.63
N ARG A 109 26.44 -25.51 -33.81
CA ARG A 109 26.85 -26.74 -34.51
C ARG A 109 28.10 -26.59 -35.37
N ASN A 110 28.56 -25.36 -35.66
CA ASN A 110 29.71 -25.10 -36.51
C ASN A 110 31.03 -25.02 -35.72
N TYR A 111 32.01 -25.84 -36.12
CA TYR A 111 33.35 -25.92 -35.52
C TYR A 111 34.38 -25.00 -36.22
N LYS A 112 34.00 -24.37 -37.35
CA LYS A 112 34.89 -23.59 -38.24
C LYS A 112 36.15 -24.39 -38.59
N GLU A 113 35.93 -25.57 -39.12
CA GLU A 113 37.00 -26.50 -39.47
C GLU A 113 37.90 -25.94 -40.58
N ASN A 114 37.41 -25.07 -41.47
CA ASN A 114 38.09 -24.57 -42.69
C ASN A 114 38.91 -23.26 -42.54
N VAL A 115 39.42 -22.93 -41.34
CA VAL A 115 40.26 -21.72 -41.16
C VAL A 115 41.57 -21.86 -41.97
N ARG A 116 41.91 -20.85 -42.78
CA ARG A 116 43.17 -20.82 -43.56
C ARG A 116 44.36 -20.62 -42.63
N GLU A 117 45.49 -21.24 -42.93
CA GLU A 117 46.73 -21.14 -42.15
C GLU A 117 47.16 -19.69 -41.93
N GLN A 118 47.22 -18.88 -42.99
CA GLN A 118 47.58 -17.45 -42.90
C GLN A 118 46.65 -16.66 -41.98
N SER A 119 45.40 -17.10 -41.79
CA SER A 119 44.46 -16.44 -40.88
C SER A 119 44.79 -16.70 -39.41
N LEU A 120 45.53 -17.77 -39.07
CA LEU A 120 45.97 -18.04 -37.70
C LEU A 120 46.98 -16.97 -37.21
N GLU A 121 47.73 -16.37 -38.14
CA GLU A 121 48.64 -15.27 -37.85
C GLU A 121 47.94 -13.97 -37.48
N ALA A 122 46.67 -13.81 -37.85
CA ALA A 122 45.93 -12.58 -37.58
C ALA A 122 45.28 -12.56 -36.18
N PHE A 123 45.37 -13.66 -35.42
CA PHE A 123 44.81 -13.70 -34.06
C PHE A 123 45.75 -13.07 -33.05
N GLY A 124 45.17 -12.32 -32.10
CA GLY A 124 45.93 -11.68 -31.02
C GLY A 124 46.53 -12.69 -30.02
N LEU A 125 45.92 -13.87 -29.87
CA LEU A 125 46.46 -14.98 -29.09
C LEU A 125 46.91 -16.08 -30.04
N ARG A 126 48.22 -16.14 -30.28
CA ARG A 126 48.85 -17.11 -31.18
C ARG A 126 50.17 -17.62 -30.62
N ALA A 127 50.55 -18.82 -31.04
CA ALA A 127 51.80 -19.45 -30.65
C ALA A 127 52.29 -20.40 -31.74
N LYS A 128 53.60 -20.60 -31.80
CA LYS A 128 54.24 -21.56 -32.69
C LYS A 128 55.29 -22.35 -31.93
N GLY A 129 55.38 -23.65 -32.21
CA GLY A 129 56.36 -24.52 -31.58
C GLY A 129 56.67 -25.75 -32.45
N PRO A 130 57.93 -26.22 -32.48
CA PRO A 130 58.25 -27.52 -33.05
C PRO A 130 57.79 -28.65 -32.12
N LEU A 131 57.34 -29.75 -32.71
CA LEU A 131 56.99 -31.02 -32.05
C LEU A 131 57.94 -32.11 -32.59
N PRO A 132 59.16 -32.22 -32.02
CA PRO A 132 60.15 -33.17 -32.50
C PRO A 132 59.72 -34.61 -32.24
N GLY A 133 59.94 -35.50 -33.21
CA GLY A 133 59.68 -36.93 -33.08
C GLY A 133 58.21 -37.37 -33.15
N GLU A 134 57.27 -36.46 -33.41
CA GLU A 134 55.85 -36.76 -33.54
C GLU A 134 55.34 -36.43 -34.96
N THR A 135 54.63 -37.35 -35.60
CA THR A 135 54.01 -37.07 -36.91
C THR A 135 52.82 -36.12 -36.74
N PRO A 136 52.48 -35.29 -37.76
CA PRO A 136 51.33 -34.39 -37.68
C PRO A 136 50.01 -35.07 -37.30
N GLU A 137 49.80 -36.32 -37.72
CA GLU A 137 48.61 -37.11 -37.35
C GLU A 137 48.63 -37.53 -35.88
N ALA A 138 49.75 -38.07 -35.39
CA ALA A 138 49.89 -38.47 -33.99
C ALA A 138 49.70 -37.27 -33.05
N ALA A 139 50.32 -36.13 -33.39
CA ALA A 139 50.16 -34.87 -32.69
C ALA A 139 48.71 -34.38 -32.70
N ALA A 140 48.00 -34.49 -33.83
CA ALA A 140 46.60 -34.08 -33.94
C ALA A 140 45.68 -34.91 -33.05
N ARG A 141 45.87 -36.24 -33.00
CA ARG A 141 45.10 -37.15 -32.14
C ARG A 141 45.39 -36.88 -30.66
N ARG A 142 46.66 -36.80 -30.27
CA ARG A 142 47.08 -36.49 -28.88
C ARG A 142 46.52 -35.16 -28.39
N ILE A 143 46.67 -34.10 -29.18
CA ILE A 143 46.13 -32.76 -28.86
C ILE A 143 44.60 -32.80 -28.80
N GLY A 144 43.96 -33.53 -29.72
CA GLY A 144 42.52 -33.70 -29.72
C GLY A 144 41.98 -34.40 -28.47
N ASP A 145 42.61 -35.50 -28.05
CA ASP A 145 42.21 -36.27 -26.87
C ASP A 145 42.43 -35.47 -25.58
N MET A 146 43.55 -34.74 -25.47
CA MET A 146 43.81 -33.84 -24.34
C MET A 146 42.76 -32.73 -24.23
N LEU A 147 42.35 -32.15 -25.36
CA LEU A 147 41.31 -31.12 -25.40
C LEU A 147 39.93 -31.69 -25.07
N ALA A 148 39.61 -32.87 -25.61
CA ALA A 148 38.36 -33.57 -25.31
C ALA A 148 38.25 -33.93 -23.81
N GLY A 149 39.32 -34.45 -23.21
CA GLY A 149 39.40 -34.70 -21.76
C GLY A 149 39.32 -33.42 -20.91
N GLY A 150 39.67 -32.26 -21.48
CA GLY A 150 39.52 -30.93 -20.87
C GLY A 150 38.13 -30.29 -21.08
N GLY A 151 37.15 -31.03 -21.60
CA GLY A 151 35.77 -30.54 -21.81
C GLY A 151 35.57 -29.73 -23.10
N TRP A 152 36.54 -29.75 -24.04
CA TRP A 152 36.38 -29.14 -25.35
C TRP A 152 35.70 -30.11 -26.32
N LYS A 153 34.85 -29.59 -27.20
CA LYS A 153 34.36 -30.36 -28.34
C LYS A 153 35.35 -30.21 -29.49
N VAL A 154 35.92 -31.32 -29.96
CA VAL A 154 37.04 -31.34 -30.91
C VAL A 154 36.61 -31.97 -32.24
N ARG A 155 37.16 -31.45 -33.34
CA ARG A 155 37.11 -32.04 -34.68
C ARG A 155 38.52 -32.03 -35.29
N LEU A 156 38.92 -33.16 -35.87
CA LEU A 156 40.19 -33.32 -36.58
C LEU A 156 39.92 -33.31 -38.09
N GLN A 157 40.68 -32.53 -38.84
CA GLN A 157 40.55 -32.44 -40.30
C GLN A 157 41.94 -32.57 -40.95
N GLN A 158 42.09 -33.56 -41.82
CA GLN A 158 43.28 -33.72 -42.64
C GLN A 158 43.24 -32.79 -43.85
N ARG A 159 44.39 -32.23 -44.25
CA ARG A 159 44.51 -31.23 -45.31
C ARG A 159 45.82 -31.38 -46.08
N THR A 160 45.80 -30.91 -47.33
CA THR A 160 46.98 -30.84 -48.21
C THR A 160 47.89 -29.68 -47.83
N THR A 161 49.20 -29.91 -47.86
CA THR A 161 50.24 -28.89 -47.60
C THR A 161 51.24 -28.85 -48.77
N PRO A 162 52.15 -27.86 -48.82
CA PRO A 162 53.24 -27.83 -49.81
C PRO A 162 54.14 -29.09 -49.77
N ALA A 163 54.16 -29.84 -48.66
CA ALA A 163 54.91 -31.08 -48.51
C ALA A 163 54.19 -32.32 -49.09
N GLY A 164 52.95 -32.18 -49.58
CA GLY A 164 52.18 -33.25 -50.25
C GLY A 164 50.69 -33.29 -49.86
N PRO A 165 49.84 -33.97 -50.63
CA PRO A 165 48.43 -34.18 -50.29
C PRO A 165 48.26 -34.94 -48.97
N GLY A 166 47.36 -34.46 -48.11
CA GLY A 166 47.04 -35.10 -46.82
C GLY A 166 48.12 -35.04 -45.73
N THR A 167 49.17 -34.25 -45.90
CA THR A 167 50.30 -34.22 -44.95
C THR A 167 50.10 -33.31 -43.73
N GLY A 168 49.06 -32.47 -43.70
CA GLY A 168 48.78 -31.53 -42.62
C GLY A 168 47.48 -31.84 -41.88
N TRP A 169 47.41 -31.46 -40.61
CA TRP A 169 46.26 -31.71 -39.74
C TRP A 169 45.79 -30.45 -39.02
N MET A 170 44.49 -30.21 -39.03
CA MET A 170 43.82 -29.14 -38.29
C MET A 170 43.04 -29.74 -37.11
N VAL A 171 43.40 -29.32 -35.90
CA VAL A 171 42.62 -29.57 -34.69
C VAL A 171 41.75 -28.34 -34.44
N ALA A 172 40.43 -28.46 -34.64
CA ALA A 172 39.48 -27.40 -34.32
C ALA A 172 38.70 -27.77 -33.06
N ALA A 173 38.86 -26.97 -32.00
CA ALA A 173 38.23 -27.21 -30.71
C ALA A 173 37.36 -26.03 -30.27
N LYS A 174 36.23 -26.32 -29.62
CA LYS A 174 35.27 -25.33 -29.15
C LYS A 174 34.78 -25.64 -27.73
N ALA A 175 34.68 -24.61 -26.91
CA ALA A 175 34.09 -24.66 -25.58
C ALA A 175 33.12 -23.48 -25.35
N GLY A 176 32.14 -23.67 -24.45
CA GLY A 176 31.24 -22.58 -24.01
C GLY A 176 30.08 -22.24 -24.95
N ALA A 177 29.54 -23.22 -25.68
CA ALA A 177 28.41 -23.01 -26.60
C ALA A 177 27.12 -22.50 -25.91
N ALA A 178 26.97 -22.70 -24.59
CA ALA A 178 25.83 -22.24 -23.80
C ALA A 178 25.68 -20.71 -23.79
N ASN A 179 26.75 -19.94 -24.03
CA ASN A 179 26.69 -18.48 -24.10
C ASN A 179 25.64 -17.98 -25.12
N LYS A 180 25.55 -18.61 -26.30
CA LYS A 180 24.59 -18.21 -27.36
C LYS A 180 23.17 -18.66 -27.10
N ILE A 181 23.01 -19.81 -26.43
CA ILE A 181 21.70 -20.26 -25.94
C ILE A 181 21.17 -19.27 -24.92
N GLY A 182 22.08 -18.68 -24.11
CA GLY A 182 21.76 -17.62 -23.17
C GLY A 182 21.03 -16.44 -23.81
N TYR A 183 21.50 -15.97 -24.97
CA TYR A 183 20.85 -14.89 -25.73
C TYR A 183 19.38 -15.20 -26.05
N ILE A 184 19.12 -16.40 -26.59
CA ILE A 184 17.77 -16.82 -26.98
C ILE A 184 16.89 -16.95 -25.72
N ALA A 185 17.42 -17.53 -24.65
CA ALA A 185 16.69 -17.68 -23.39
C ALA A 185 16.31 -16.33 -22.78
N ALA A 186 17.23 -15.37 -22.70
CA ALA A 186 16.95 -14.05 -22.12
C ALA A 186 15.93 -13.23 -22.94
N HIS A 187 15.99 -13.28 -24.27
CA HIS A 187 15.00 -12.58 -25.10
C HIS A 187 13.64 -13.26 -25.05
N SER A 188 13.61 -14.60 -25.08
CA SER A 188 12.37 -15.37 -24.95
C SER A 188 11.72 -15.13 -23.58
N ALA A 189 12.53 -14.98 -22.54
CA ALA A 189 12.06 -14.64 -21.21
C ALA A 189 11.28 -13.32 -21.17
N ILE A 190 11.84 -12.25 -21.76
CA ILE A 190 11.16 -10.95 -21.82
C ILE A 190 9.79 -11.11 -22.52
N VAL A 191 9.76 -11.79 -23.66
CA VAL A 191 8.50 -12.04 -24.40
C VAL A 191 7.50 -12.79 -23.53
N LEU A 192 7.90 -13.89 -22.92
CA LEU A 192 7.03 -14.72 -22.08
C LEU A 192 6.50 -13.96 -20.85
N VAL A 193 7.34 -13.19 -20.16
CA VAL A 193 6.93 -12.36 -19.02
C VAL A 193 5.92 -11.30 -19.47
N CYS A 194 6.17 -10.60 -20.58
CA CYS A 194 5.24 -9.58 -21.08
C CYS A 194 3.89 -10.19 -21.50
N VAL A 195 3.92 -11.32 -22.22
CA VAL A 195 2.69 -12.03 -22.64
C VAL A 195 1.93 -12.57 -21.43
N GLY A 196 2.62 -13.18 -20.47
CA GLY A 196 2.01 -13.66 -19.23
C GLY A 196 1.38 -12.52 -18.42
N GLY A 197 2.07 -11.38 -18.29
CA GLY A 197 1.52 -10.19 -17.63
C GLY A 197 0.30 -9.62 -18.34
N LEU A 198 0.26 -9.63 -19.68
CA LEU A 198 -0.91 -9.23 -20.46
C LEU A 198 -2.10 -10.17 -20.26
N LEU A 199 -1.86 -11.47 -20.09
CA LEU A 199 -2.91 -12.47 -19.83
C LEU A 199 -3.47 -12.38 -18.42
N ASP A 200 -2.67 -11.97 -17.43
CA ASP A 200 -3.11 -11.82 -16.03
C ASP A 200 -3.63 -10.40 -15.72
N GLY A 201 -3.40 -9.44 -16.60
CA GLY A 201 -3.88 -8.06 -16.47
C GLY A 201 -5.29 -7.83 -17.02
N ASP A 202 -5.74 -6.57 -16.98
CA ASP A 202 -7.08 -6.16 -17.39
C ASP A 202 -7.36 -6.27 -18.89
N LEU A 203 -6.37 -6.60 -19.73
CA LEU A 203 -6.52 -6.59 -21.18
C LEU A 203 -7.69 -7.47 -21.64
N VAL A 204 -7.83 -8.66 -21.07
CA VAL A 204 -8.90 -9.59 -21.43
C VAL A 204 -10.26 -9.09 -20.94
N VAL A 205 -10.33 -8.53 -19.73
CA VAL A 205 -11.55 -7.92 -19.19
C VAL A 205 -11.97 -6.73 -20.07
N ARG A 206 -11.03 -5.88 -20.47
CA ARG A 206 -11.28 -4.75 -21.38
C ARG A 206 -11.70 -5.20 -22.78
N ALA A 207 -11.10 -6.26 -23.32
CA ALA A 207 -11.53 -6.84 -24.59
C ALA A 207 -12.98 -7.34 -24.51
N GLN A 208 -13.38 -7.96 -23.39
CA GLN A 208 -14.77 -8.34 -23.13
C GLN A 208 -15.70 -7.14 -22.98
N MET A 209 -15.23 -6.04 -22.37
CA MET A 209 -16.01 -4.79 -22.32
C MET A 209 -16.22 -4.19 -23.71
N TRP A 210 -15.16 -4.13 -24.53
CA TRP A 210 -15.20 -3.52 -25.86
C TRP A 210 -16.00 -4.35 -26.87
N LEU A 211 -15.82 -5.67 -26.87
CA LEU A 211 -16.42 -6.58 -27.86
C LEU A 211 -17.72 -7.23 -27.37
N GLY A 212 -17.92 -7.32 -26.05
CA GLY A 212 -19.01 -8.08 -25.43
C GLY A 212 -20.07 -7.23 -24.74
N GLY A 213 -20.06 -5.90 -24.95
CA GLY A 213 -21.07 -4.98 -24.43
C GLY A 213 -21.13 -4.91 -22.90
N LYS A 214 -20.00 -5.15 -22.22
CA LYS A 214 -19.93 -5.08 -20.75
C LYS A 214 -19.55 -3.68 -20.29
N THR A 215 -20.24 -3.17 -19.28
CA THR A 215 -20.03 -1.82 -18.74
C THR A 215 -19.80 -1.87 -17.23
N PRO A 216 -18.97 -1.00 -16.65
CA PRO A 216 -18.85 -0.91 -15.19
C PRO A 216 -20.15 -0.39 -14.57
N TYR A 217 -20.50 -0.93 -13.40
CA TYR A 217 -21.59 -0.45 -12.57
C TYR A 217 -21.12 0.68 -11.66
N ASN A 218 -21.87 1.78 -11.63
CA ASN A 218 -21.57 2.98 -10.85
C ASN A 218 -22.64 3.30 -9.78
N GLY A 219 -23.64 2.44 -9.63
CA GLY A 219 -24.73 2.64 -8.67
C GLY A 219 -24.41 2.10 -7.28
N GLY A 220 -25.23 2.46 -6.30
CA GLY A 220 -25.36 1.75 -5.03
C GLY A 220 -26.58 0.81 -5.08
N GLY A 221 -26.50 -0.34 -4.42
CA GLY A 221 -27.60 -1.31 -4.38
C GLY A 221 -27.17 -2.71 -4.01
N LEU A 222 -28.12 -3.64 -3.96
CA LEU A 222 -27.86 -5.05 -3.70
C LEU A 222 -27.17 -5.70 -4.91
N ILE A 223 -26.18 -6.58 -4.65
CA ILE A 223 -25.50 -7.34 -5.70
C ILE A 223 -26.50 -8.10 -6.56
N SER A 224 -27.62 -8.59 -6.01
CA SER A 224 -28.66 -9.30 -6.76
C SER A 224 -29.38 -8.45 -7.82
N GLU A 225 -29.43 -7.13 -7.65
CA GLU A 225 -30.16 -6.21 -8.54
C GLU A 225 -29.30 -5.71 -9.71
N VAL A 226 -28.00 -6.01 -9.68
CA VAL A 226 -27.07 -5.59 -10.73
C VAL A 226 -27.33 -6.35 -12.04
N ARG A 227 -27.58 -5.60 -13.11
CA ARG A 227 -27.92 -6.10 -14.45
C ARG A 227 -26.81 -6.98 -15.07
N PRO A 228 -27.14 -7.91 -15.98
CA PRO A 228 -26.16 -8.80 -16.61
C PRO A 228 -25.06 -8.11 -17.44
N GLU A 229 -25.29 -6.87 -17.88
CA GLU A 229 -24.31 -6.05 -18.60
C GLU A 229 -23.09 -5.67 -17.73
N HIS A 230 -23.25 -5.66 -16.40
CA HIS A 230 -22.17 -5.40 -15.44
C HIS A 230 -21.54 -6.68 -14.88
N ARG A 231 -21.98 -7.86 -15.35
CA ARG A 231 -21.50 -9.18 -14.90
C ARG A 231 -20.64 -9.86 -15.95
N LEU A 232 -19.49 -10.36 -15.52
CA LEU A 232 -18.61 -11.23 -16.29
C LEU A 232 -19.03 -12.70 -16.14
N SER A 233 -18.79 -13.49 -17.18
CA SER A 233 -19.12 -14.92 -17.19
C SER A 233 -18.20 -15.71 -16.26
N GLU A 234 -18.70 -16.79 -15.66
CA GLU A 234 -17.88 -17.77 -14.91
C GLU A 234 -16.73 -18.38 -15.74
N ARG A 235 -16.88 -18.38 -17.07
CA ARG A 235 -15.87 -18.85 -18.03
C ARG A 235 -14.82 -17.79 -18.37
N ASN A 236 -14.83 -16.64 -17.70
CA ASN A 236 -13.83 -15.60 -17.90
C ASN A 236 -12.42 -16.18 -17.68
N PRO A 237 -11.52 -16.13 -18.67
CA PRO A 237 -10.21 -16.79 -18.59
C PRO A 237 -9.26 -16.14 -17.57
N THR A 238 -9.49 -14.87 -17.21
CA THR A 238 -8.65 -14.15 -16.26
C THR A 238 -9.47 -13.10 -15.50
N PHE A 239 -9.24 -13.02 -14.19
CA PHE A 239 -9.81 -11.97 -13.34
C PHE A 239 -9.08 -11.91 -12.01
N ARG A 240 -9.24 -10.78 -11.33
CA ARG A 240 -8.84 -10.58 -9.95
C ARG A 240 -9.87 -9.69 -9.27
N GLY A 241 -10.57 -10.22 -8.27
CA GLY A 241 -11.61 -9.48 -7.56
C GLY A 241 -11.66 -9.80 -6.08
N ASN A 242 -12.38 -8.98 -5.33
CA ASN A 242 -12.58 -9.14 -3.90
C ASN A 242 -13.96 -9.74 -3.63
N LEU A 243 -14.04 -10.68 -2.69
CA LEU A 243 -15.23 -11.39 -2.27
C LEU A 243 -15.34 -11.24 -0.76
N LEU A 244 -16.32 -10.48 -0.28
CA LEU A 244 -16.63 -10.37 1.14
C LEU A 244 -17.58 -11.50 1.55
N VAL A 245 -17.24 -12.22 2.62
CA VAL A 245 -18.05 -13.31 3.17
C VAL A 245 -18.12 -13.14 4.69
N ALA A 246 -19.32 -12.99 5.23
CA ALA A 246 -19.55 -12.95 6.67
C ALA A 246 -19.60 -14.38 7.25
N GLU A 247 -19.21 -14.54 8.52
CA GLU A 247 -19.26 -15.82 9.21
C GLU A 247 -20.68 -16.41 9.19
N GLY A 248 -20.78 -17.70 8.85
CA GLY A 248 -22.05 -18.40 8.69
C GLY A 248 -22.79 -18.12 7.37
N THR A 249 -22.22 -17.31 6.47
CA THR A 249 -22.82 -16.97 5.17
C THR A 249 -21.99 -17.53 4.01
N GLN A 250 -22.58 -17.51 2.81
CA GLN A 250 -21.94 -17.93 1.57
C GLN A 250 -21.96 -16.81 0.53
N SER A 251 -20.90 -16.70 -0.26
CA SER A 251 -20.86 -15.79 -1.41
C SER A 251 -20.20 -16.45 -2.62
N SER A 252 -20.68 -16.11 -3.81
CA SER A 252 -20.13 -16.62 -5.09
C SER A 252 -19.82 -15.53 -6.10
N THR A 253 -19.86 -14.26 -5.71
CA THR A 253 -19.75 -13.14 -6.66
C THR A 253 -18.66 -12.18 -6.21
N ALA A 254 -17.56 -12.13 -6.96
CA ALA A 254 -16.44 -11.26 -6.68
C ALA A 254 -16.61 -9.89 -7.36
N ILE A 255 -16.13 -8.84 -6.69
CA ILE A 255 -16.17 -7.44 -7.15
C ILE A 255 -14.80 -7.08 -7.74
N LEU A 256 -14.80 -6.65 -8.99
CA LEU A 256 -13.62 -6.16 -9.73
C LEU A 256 -13.68 -4.64 -9.79
N ASN A 257 -12.73 -3.97 -9.13
CA ASN A 257 -12.63 -2.52 -9.16
C ASN A 257 -12.02 -2.04 -10.48
N GLN A 258 -12.74 -1.19 -11.22
CA GLN A 258 -12.28 -0.53 -12.44
C GLN A 258 -12.11 0.97 -12.20
N SER A 259 -11.44 1.69 -13.11
CA SER A 259 -11.24 3.15 -12.94
C SER A 259 -12.55 3.94 -12.94
N ASP A 260 -13.59 3.41 -13.58
CA ASP A 260 -14.84 4.10 -13.88
C ASP A 260 -16.06 3.32 -13.31
N GLY A 261 -15.87 2.49 -12.28
CA GLY A 261 -16.92 1.71 -11.61
C GLY A 261 -16.48 0.30 -11.16
N VAL A 262 -17.42 -0.61 -10.96
CA VAL A 262 -17.14 -2.01 -10.61
C VAL A 262 -17.74 -3.00 -11.60
N LEU A 263 -17.10 -4.16 -11.79
CA LEU A 263 -17.66 -5.30 -12.51
C LEU A 263 -17.85 -6.46 -11.53
N LEU A 264 -18.91 -7.24 -11.74
CA LEU A 264 -19.15 -8.44 -10.94
C LEU A 264 -18.66 -9.68 -11.69
N GLN A 265 -17.95 -10.55 -11.01
CA GLN A 265 -17.48 -11.84 -11.52
C GLN A 265 -18.17 -12.97 -10.77
N GLU A 266 -19.01 -13.73 -11.47
CA GLU A 266 -19.58 -14.95 -10.92
C GLU A 266 -18.54 -16.06 -10.83
N LEU A 267 -18.52 -16.78 -9.71
CA LEU A 267 -17.66 -17.93 -9.47
C LEU A 267 -18.45 -19.24 -9.69
N PRO A 268 -17.80 -20.30 -10.21
CA PRO A 268 -18.43 -21.60 -10.41
C PRO A 268 -18.62 -22.40 -9.09
N PHE A 269 -18.35 -21.78 -7.95
CA PHE A 269 -18.51 -22.31 -6.60
C PHE A 269 -18.91 -21.17 -5.66
N ALA A 270 -19.45 -21.49 -4.49
CA ALA A 270 -19.65 -20.55 -3.39
C ALA A 270 -18.61 -20.79 -2.29
N ILE A 271 -18.15 -19.72 -1.66
CA ILE A 271 -17.29 -19.79 -0.48
C ILE A 271 -18.16 -19.50 0.73
N GLU A 272 -18.21 -20.45 1.65
CA GLU A 272 -18.77 -20.28 2.98
C GLU A 272 -17.65 -19.94 3.96
N LEU A 273 -17.84 -18.90 4.79
CA LEU A 273 -16.94 -18.63 5.91
C LEU A 273 -17.49 -19.30 7.17
N LYS A 274 -16.77 -20.29 7.70
CA LYS A 274 -17.11 -20.92 8.98
C LYS A 274 -16.62 -20.08 10.14
N LYS A 275 -15.37 -19.62 10.06
CA LYS A 275 -14.74 -18.85 11.11
C LYS A 275 -13.56 -18.04 10.59
N PHE A 276 -13.46 -16.79 11.01
CA PHE A 276 -12.26 -15.98 10.91
C PHE A 276 -11.46 -16.07 12.21
N ILE A 277 -10.15 -16.20 12.09
CA ILE A 277 -9.24 -16.44 13.19
C ILE A 277 -8.15 -15.38 13.18
N VAL A 278 -8.05 -14.64 14.28
CA VAL A 278 -6.94 -13.72 14.56
C VAL A 278 -6.19 -14.20 15.78
N GLU A 279 -4.95 -14.64 15.60
CA GLU A 279 -4.05 -14.86 16.74
C GLU A 279 -3.26 -13.58 17.00
N HIS A 280 -3.07 -13.23 18.28
CA HIS A 280 -2.26 -12.09 18.69
C HIS A 280 -1.07 -12.57 19.53
N TYR A 281 0.05 -11.86 19.45
CA TYR A 281 1.11 -11.96 20.44
C TYR A 281 0.65 -11.37 21.79
N SER A 282 1.39 -11.63 22.87
CA SER A 282 1.12 -11.04 24.20
C SER A 282 1.13 -9.49 24.19
N THR A 283 1.80 -8.89 23.22
CA THR A 283 1.83 -7.44 22.99
C THR A 283 0.54 -6.90 22.36
N GLY A 284 -0.40 -7.76 21.95
CA GLY A 284 -1.58 -7.38 21.17
C GLY A 284 -1.33 -7.24 19.67
N MET A 285 -0.10 -7.40 19.18
CA MET A 285 0.18 -7.39 17.74
C MET A 285 -0.40 -8.65 17.06
N PRO A 286 -1.10 -8.54 15.91
CA PRO A 286 -1.56 -9.70 15.16
C PRO A 286 -0.40 -10.59 14.70
N LYS A 287 -0.54 -11.90 14.94
CA LYS A 287 0.39 -12.97 14.58
C LYS A 287 -0.08 -13.74 13.36
N LEU A 288 -1.37 -14.03 13.28
CA LEU A 288 -1.98 -14.85 12.24
C LEU A 288 -3.35 -14.29 11.88
N PHE A 289 -3.63 -14.25 10.58
CA PHE A 289 -4.97 -14.08 10.04
C PHE A 289 -5.29 -15.31 9.18
N ALA A 290 -6.31 -16.05 9.58
CA ALA A 290 -6.73 -17.27 8.91
C ALA A 290 -8.24 -17.36 8.82
N SER A 291 -8.73 -18.04 7.79
CA SER A 291 -10.15 -18.31 7.59
C SER A 291 -10.38 -19.79 7.37
N GLU A 292 -11.28 -20.37 8.15
CA GLU A 292 -11.84 -21.68 7.90
C GLU A 292 -13.02 -21.53 6.95
N ILE A 293 -12.90 -22.10 5.75
CA ILE A 293 -13.90 -21.99 4.70
C ILE A 293 -14.39 -23.36 4.25
N VAL A 294 -15.59 -23.38 3.67
CA VAL A 294 -16.09 -24.52 2.89
C VAL A 294 -16.39 -24.03 1.48
N ILE A 295 -15.80 -24.71 0.49
CA ILE A 295 -16.01 -24.43 -0.92
C ILE A 295 -17.13 -25.34 -1.41
N HIS A 296 -18.22 -24.74 -1.89
CA HIS A 296 -19.40 -25.44 -2.39
C HIS A 296 -19.43 -25.39 -3.92
N ASP A 297 -19.19 -26.52 -4.57
CA ASP A 297 -19.20 -26.61 -6.03
C ASP A 297 -20.63 -26.51 -6.58
N LYS A 298 -20.90 -25.54 -7.46
CA LYS A 298 -22.25 -25.35 -8.01
C LYS A 298 -22.66 -26.45 -9.00
N ALA A 299 -21.70 -27.13 -9.61
CA ALA A 299 -21.96 -28.15 -10.62
C ALA A 299 -22.09 -29.56 -10.02
N THR A 300 -21.26 -29.90 -9.03
CA THR A 300 -21.27 -31.23 -8.40
C THR A 300 -22.02 -31.27 -7.07
N GLY A 301 -22.24 -30.12 -6.43
CA GLY A 301 -22.78 -30.04 -5.07
C GLY A 301 -21.78 -30.48 -3.98
N GLU A 302 -20.53 -30.74 -4.33
CA GLU A 302 -19.49 -31.16 -3.39
C GLU A 302 -19.09 -30.00 -2.46
N ALA A 303 -18.95 -30.28 -1.17
CA ALA A 303 -18.49 -29.35 -0.15
C ALA A 303 -17.08 -29.73 0.33
N THR A 304 -16.09 -28.91 0.01
CA THR A 304 -14.68 -29.17 0.36
C THR A 304 -14.22 -28.18 1.43
N PRO A 305 -13.84 -28.64 2.64
CA PRO A 305 -13.26 -27.76 3.65
C PRO A 305 -11.86 -27.32 3.23
N ALA A 306 -11.55 -26.05 3.46
CA ALA A 306 -10.23 -25.49 3.21
C ALA A 306 -9.89 -24.42 4.27
N ARG A 307 -8.59 -24.18 4.46
CA ARG A 307 -8.09 -23.11 5.33
C ARG A 307 -7.28 -22.15 4.48
N VAL A 308 -7.59 -20.87 4.58
CA VAL A 308 -6.89 -19.79 3.86
C VAL A 308 -6.14 -18.95 4.89
N GLU A 309 -4.84 -18.78 4.71
CA GLU A 309 -4.03 -17.92 5.58
C GLU A 309 -3.28 -16.88 4.76
N VAL A 310 -2.82 -15.82 5.43
CA VAL A 310 -1.93 -14.85 4.79
C VAL A 310 -0.69 -15.56 4.25
N ASN A 311 -0.41 -15.37 2.96
CA ASN A 311 0.63 -16.06 2.18
C ASN A 311 0.40 -17.56 1.90
N HIS A 312 -0.67 -18.17 2.41
CA HIS A 312 -1.05 -19.56 2.12
C HIS A 312 -2.47 -19.62 1.52
N PRO A 313 -2.61 -19.35 0.20
CA PRO A 313 -3.91 -19.38 -0.47
C PRO A 313 -4.45 -20.80 -0.64
N ALA A 314 -5.78 -20.91 -0.69
CA ALA A 314 -6.44 -22.13 -1.17
C ALA A 314 -6.65 -22.05 -2.68
N SER A 315 -6.66 -23.20 -3.36
CA SER A 315 -6.83 -23.27 -4.82
C SER A 315 -7.99 -24.21 -5.17
N TYR A 316 -8.90 -23.76 -6.02
CA TYR A 316 -10.03 -24.55 -6.49
C TYR A 316 -10.39 -24.23 -7.93
N ARG A 317 -10.49 -25.24 -8.80
CA ARG A 317 -10.76 -25.08 -10.26
C ARG A 317 -9.93 -23.99 -10.96
N GLY A 318 -8.64 -23.91 -10.60
CA GLY A 318 -7.71 -22.92 -11.15
C GLY A 318 -7.96 -21.47 -10.71
N ILE A 319 -8.77 -21.27 -9.66
CA ILE A 319 -8.97 -19.99 -8.99
C ILE A 319 -8.25 -20.07 -7.64
N GLU A 320 -7.34 -19.12 -7.42
CA GLU A 320 -6.64 -18.94 -6.15
C GLU A 320 -7.46 -18.03 -5.24
N ILE A 321 -7.56 -18.38 -3.96
CA ILE A 321 -8.32 -17.68 -2.92
C ILE A 321 -7.32 -17.20 -1.87
N TYR A 322 -7.09 -15.90 -1.81
CA TYR A 322 -6.15 -15.26 -0.89
C TYR A 322 -6.89 -14.57 0.25
N GLN A 323 -6.39 -14.69 1.48
CA GLN A 323 -6.82 -13.81 2.57
C GLN A 323 -6.29 -12.39 2.28
N SER A 324 -7.19 -11.44 2.00
CA SER A 324 -6.81 -10.07 1.63
C SER A 324 -7.04 -9.08 2.78
N SER A 325 -8.23 -9.13 3.39
CA SER A 325 -8.60 -8.30 4.54
C SER A 325 -9.65 -9.02 5.39
N PHE A 326 -10.09 -8.37 6.46
CA PHE A 326 -11.25 -8.72 7.25
C PHE A 326 -12.09 -7.47 7.50
N ASP A 327 -13.36 -7.67 7.85
CA ASP A 327 -14.29 -6.59 8.16
C ASP A 327 -15.30 -7.06 9.22
N ASP A 328 -16.17 -6.16 9.66
CA ASP A 328 -17.35 -6.51 10.43
C ASP A 328 -18.42 -7.14 9.51
N GLY A 329 -18.86 -8.36 9.86
CA GLY A 329 -19.80 -9.15 9.06
C GLY A 329 -21.27 -8.90 9.35
N GLY A 330 -21.59 -7.81 10.05
CA GLY A 330 -22.95 -7.53 10.54
C GLY A 330 -23.11 -7.89 12.00
N SER A 331 -22.19 -7.41 12.84
CA SER A 331 -22.31 -7.49 14.30
C SER A 331 -23.60 -6.82 14.77
N ARG A 332 -24.29 -7.44 15.73
CA ARG A 332 -25.45 -6.83 16.40
C ARG A 332 -24.95 -5.97 17.55
N LEU A 333 -25.43 -4.73 17.62
CA LEU A 333 -25.04 -3.73 18.61
C LEU A 333 -26.26 -3.26 19.39
N GLN A 334 -26.11 -3.13 20.71
CA GLN A 334 -27.01 -2.39 21.57
C GLN A 334 -26.27 -1.14 22.06
N LEU A 335 -26.73 0.04 21.65
CA LEU A 335 -26.11 1.32 21.98
C LEU A 335 -27.02 2.13 22.92
N ARG A 336 -26.40 2.81 23.89
CA ARG A 336 -27.05 3.80 24.76
C ARG A 336 -26.77 5.19 24.21
N ALA A 337 -27.81 5.96 23.92
CA ALA A 337 -27.69 7.38 23.61
C ALA A 337 -27.37 8.17 24.90
N VAL A 338 -26.22 8.82 24.91
CA VAL A 338 -25.74 9.69 25.98
C VAL A 338 -26.05 11.14 25.61
N PRO A 339 -26.93 11.84 26.38
CA PRO A 339 -27.31 13.21 26.05
C PRO A 339 -26.16 14.18 26.30
N LEU A 340 -25.90 15.05 25.34
CA LEU A 340 -24.90 16.12 25.42
C LEU A 340 -25.54 17.52 25.38
N ALA A 341 -26.86 17.59 25.29
CA ALA A 341 -27.64 18.83 25.32
C ALA A 341 -28.85 18.66 26.25
N PRO A 342 -29.40 19.76 26.81
CA PRO A 342 -30.61 19.71 27.61
C PRO A 342 -31.83 19.29 26.76
N GLY A 343 -32.85 18.73 27.42
CA GLY A 343 -34.11 18.33 26.77
C GLY A 343 -34.07 16.96 26.08
N ILE A 344 -32.95 16.24 26.14
CA ILE A 344 -32.80 14.89 25.59
C ILE A 344 -32.72 13.87 26.72
N ALA A 345 -33.61 12.89 26.70
CA ALA A 345 -33.55 11.74 27.61
C ALA A 345 -32.65 10.64 27.03
N PRO A 346 -31.86 9.92 27.84
CA PRO A 346 -31.10 8.77 27.36
C PRO A 346 -32.04 7.63 26.93
N PHE A 347 -31.73 6.96 25.83
CA PHE A 347 -32.50 5.83 25.28
C PHE A 347 -31.57 4.76 24.70
N ASP A 348 -32.10 3.54 24.54
CA ASP A 348 -31.36 2.43 23.92
C ASP A 348 -31.78 2.29 22.45
N VAL A 349 -30.82 1.97 21.59
CA VAL A 349 -31.06 1.65 20.18
C VAL A 349 -30.30 0.37 19.82
N GLU A 350 -30.97 -0.52 19.11
CA GLU A 350 -30.38 -1.75 18.61
C GLU A 350 -30.29 -1.72 17.10
N GLY A 351 -29.21 -2.29 16.57
CA GLY A 351 -29.03 -2.40 15.13
C GLY A 351 -27.93 -3.37 14.76
N VAL A 352 -27.80 -3.60 13.47
CA VAL A 352 -26.78 -4.47 12.88
C VAL A 352 -25.81 -3.59 12.09
N VAL A 353 -24.51 -3.85 12.18
CA VAL A 353 -23.53 -3.14 11.35
C VAL A 353 -23.89 -3.28 9.86
N GLY A 354 -23.87 -2.16 9.14
CA GLY A 354 -24.34 -2.02 7.76
C GLY A 354 -25.81 -1.62 7.62
N SER A 355 -26.59 -1.64 8.71
CA SER A 355 -28.00 -1.20 8.72
C SER A 355 -28.15 0.25 9.18
N SER A 356 -29.34 0.80 8.99
CA SER A 356 -29.71 2.13 9.47
C SER A 356 -31.01 2.12 10.28
N THR A 357 -31.15 3.06 11.20
CA THR A 357 -32.33 3.21 12.07
C THR A 357 -32.69 4.69 12.18
N PRO A 358 -33.94 5.09 11.90
CA PRO A 358 -34.38 6.46 12.08
C PRO A 358 -34.52 6.79 13.58
N LEU A 359 -34.05 7.97 13.96
CA LEU A 359 -34.18 8.55 15.29
C LEU A 359 -35.18 9.71 15.24
N THR A 360 -36.15 9.70 16.16
CA THR A 360 -37.18 10.73 16.20
C THR A 360 -36.64 12.06 16.72
N ALA A 361 -37.25 13.17 16.31
CA ALA A 361 -36.92 14.50 16.81
C ALA A 361 -37.11 14.61 18.34
N SER A 362 -38.09 13.89 18.89
CA SER A 362 -38.30 13.80 20.35
C SER A 362 -37.14 13.12 21.09
N ALA A 363 -36.39 12.25 20.42
CA ALA A 363 -35.27 11.52 21.01
C ALA A 363 -33.92 12.23 20.81
N ALA A 364 -33.75 13.03 19.75
CA ALA A 364 -32.45 13.60 19.38
C ALA A 364 -32.45 15.13 19.18
N GLY A 365 -33.54 15.82 19.51
CA GLY A 365 -33.75 17.25 19.27
C GLY A 365 -34.10 17.60 17.82
N GLN A 366 -33.66 16.76 16.87
CA GLN A 366 -33.97 16.84 15.45
C GLN A 366 -33.97 15.43 14.83
N PRO A 367 -34.65 15.19 13.70
CA PRO A 367 -34.67 13.88 13.08
C PRO A 367 -33.29 13.53 12.51
N PHE A 368 -32.80 12.34 12.86
CA PHE A 368 -31.56 11.78 12.34
C PHE A 368 -31.79 10.36 11.83
N THR A 369 -30.91 9.89 10.95
CA THR A 369 -30.76 8.47 10.66
C THR A 369 -29.42 8.01 11.21
N LEU A 370 -29.45 7.03 12.12
CA LEU A 370 -28.26 6.36 12.65
C LEU A 370 -27.88 5.23 11.71
N GLU A 371 -26.67 5.27 11.17
CA GLU A 371 -26.09 4.20 10.36
C GLU A 371 -25.00 3.50 11.18
N PHE A 372 -25.17 2.20 11.46
CA PHE A 372 -24.19 1.42 12.20
C PHE A 372 -23.07 1.01 11.25
N THR A 373 -21.81 1.40 11.50
CA THR A 373 -20.75 1.20 10.49
C THR A 373 -19.70 0.19 10.86
N ALA A 374 -19.26 0.11 12.12
CA ALA A 374 -18.30 -0.91 12.52
C ALA A 374 -18.27 -1.11 14.04
N LEU A 375 -17.96 -2.34 14.44
CA LEU A 375 -17.49 -2.68 15.79
C LEU A 375 -16.06 -3.18 15.70
N ARG A 376 -15.18 -2.66 16.56
CA ARG A 376 -13.86 -3.26 16.80
C ARG A 376 -13.78 -3.63 18.26
N THR A 377 -13.64 -4.91 18.56
CA THR A 377 -13.50 -5.40 19.95
C THR A 377 -12.08 -5.22 20.50
N ILE A 378 -11.10 -5.16 19.60
CA ILE A 378 -9.68 -4.96 19.89
C ILE A 378 -9.18 -3.83 19.01
N ASN A 379 -8.56 -2.81 19.62
CA ASN A 379 -7.91 -1.71 18.93
C ASN A 379 -6.46 -1.62 19.42
N VAL A 380 -5.49 -1.72 18.53
CA VAL A 380 -4.06 -1.76 18.89
C VAL A 380 -3.40 -0.48 18.42
N GLU A 381 -3.18 0.45 19.34
CA GLU A 381 -2.65 1.78 19.04
C GLU A 381 -1.24 1.98 19.59
N ASN A 382 -0.47 2.87 18.97
CA ASN A 382 0.88 3.23 19.41
C ASN A 382 0.85 4.47 20.33
N PHE A 383 1.19 4.30 21.61
CA PHE A 383 1.10 5.37 22.62
C PHE A 383 2.28 6.35 22.64
N THR A 384 3.30 6.17 21.80
CA THR A 384 4.45 7.08 21.75
C THR A 384 4.25 8.29 20.84
N ASP A 385 3.15 8.32 20.05
CA ASP A 385 2.87 9.39 19.09
C ASP A 385 1.89 10.40 19.72
N THR A 386 2.43 11.30 20.54
CA THR A 386 1.67 12.35 21.26
C THR A 386 0.91 13.33 20.34
N GLY A 387 1.01 13.18 19.02
CA GLY A 387 0.31 14.00 18.02
C GLY A 387 -1.05 13.46 17.56
N ALA A 388 -1.41 12.20 17.84
CA ALA A 388 -2.63 11.59 17.29
C ALA A 388 -3.90 11.82 18.12
N VAL A 389 -3.77 12.26 19.38
CA VAL A 389 -4.89 12.44 20.34
C VAL A 389 -4.97 13.90 20.81
N THR A 390 -4.70 14.86 19.92
CA THR A 390 -4.90 16.27 20.24
C THR A 390 -6.39 16.61 20.11
N SER A 391 -7.06 16.95 21.21
CA SER A 391 -8.23 17.82 21.09
C SER A 391 -7.74 19.15 20.52
N GLY A 392 -8.54 19.76 19.63
CA GLY A 392 -8.18 21.03 19.04
C GLY A 392 -7.90 22.06 20.15
N ALA A 393 -6.70 22.66 20.12
CA ALA A 393 -6.19 23.69 21.04
C ALA A 393 -5.43 23.21 22.30
N ASP A 394 -4.38 22.41 22.15
CA ASP A 394 -3.26 22.48 23.11
C ASP A 394 -2.15 23.40 22.57
N VAL A 395 -2.19 24.67 22.98
CA VAL A 395 -1.21 25.70 22.61
C VAL A 395 0.09 25.58 23.45
N ARG A 396 0.20 24.59 24.35
CA ARG A 396 1.32 24.50 25.32
C ARG A 396 2.43 23.52 24.94
N LYS A 397 2.36 22.84 23.79
CA LYS A 397 3.44 21.98 23.31
C LYS A 397 3.84 22.27 21.87
N VAL A 398 4.44 23.45 21.66
CA VAL A 398 5.31 23.67 20.49
C VAL A 398 6.73 23.28 20.92
N ASP A 399 7.02 21.99 20.92
CA ASP A 399 8.41 21.52 21.06
C ASP A 399 9.10 21.75 19.70
N LEU A 400 9.50 23.01 19.47
CA LEU A 400 10.04 23.53 18.21
C LEU A 400 11.26 22.70 17.75
N ARG A 401 11.96 22.06 18.68
CA ARG A 401 13.13 21.22 18.41
C ARG A 401 12.76 19.91 17.70
N GLN A 402 11.67 19.25 18.12
CA GLN A 402 11.19 18.00 17.51
C GLN A 402 10.60 18.25 16.11
N ALA A 403 9.90 19.38 15.92
CA ALA A 403 9.35 19.78 14.63
C ALA A 403 10.44 20.13 13.59
N ILE A 404 11.60 20.62 14.04
CA ILE A 404 12.74 20.97 13.19
C ILE A 404 13.57 19.72 12.83
N GLU A 405 13.80 18.79 13.77
CA GLU A 405 14.46 17.51 13.47
C GLU A 405 13.63 16.62 12.51
N ALA A 406 12.30 16.65 12.62
CA ALA A 406 11.42 15.91 11.71
C ALA A 406 11.42 16.45 10.26
N ARG A 407 11.83 17.70 10.04
CA ARG A 407 11.87 18.35 8.71
C ARG A 407 13.26 18.48 8.09
N LEU A 408 14.33 18.25 8.85
CA LEU A 408 15.70 18.25 8.36
C LEU A 408 16.13 16.79 8.09
N GLY A 409 15.64 16.26 6.97
CA GLY A 409 15.85 14.87 6.58
C GLY A 409 17.29 14.56 6.16
N ALA A 410 18.00 13.80 6.99
CA ALA A 410 18.82 12.69 6.50
C ALA A 410 17.93 11.44 6.52
N GLY A 411 17.82 10.76 5.38
CA GLY A 411 16.88 9.69 5.07
C GLY A 411 16.97 8.39 5.90
N ASN A 412 16.86 8.47 7.22
CA ASN A 412 16.52 7.36 8.08
C ASN A 412 15.29 7.75 8.90
N LYS A 413 14.17 7.06 8.68
CA LYS A 413 13.07 7.04 9.67
C LYS A 413 13.70 6.62 10.99
N THR A 414 13.91 7.57 11.91
CA THR A 414 14.26 7.24 13.29
C THR A 414 13.18 6.29 13.79
N VAL A 415 13.61 5.13 14.26
CA VAL A 415 12.72 4.08 14.75
C VAL A 415 12.00 4.66 15.95
N THR A 416 10.80 5.21 15.73
CA THR A 416 9.88 5.53 16.83
C THR A 416 9.59 4.20 17.51
N ARG A 417 10.00 4.09 18.78
CA ARG A 417 9.76 2.92 19.61
C ARG A 417 8.25 2.70 19.67
N LYS A 418 7.75 1.61 19.08
CA LYS A 418 6.31 1.32 19.05
C LYS A 418 5.92 0.63 20.35
N GLU A 419 5.20 1.32 21.22
CA GLU A 419 4.52 0.71 22.36
C GLU A 419 3.06 0.50 21.98
N LEU A 420 2.83 -0.61 21.28
CA LEU A 420 1.51 -1.04 20.87
C LEU A 420 0.75 -1.59 22.08
N ARG A 421 -0.46 -1.06 22.32
CA ARG A 421 -1.34 -1.55 23.38
C ARG A 421 -2.75 -1.70 22.88
N ASN A 422 -3.41 -2.77 23.31
CA ASN A 422 -4.85 -2.90 23.13
C ASN A 422 -5.59 -1.89 24.02
N ILE A 423 -6.40 -1.02 23.42
CA ILE A 423 -7.16 0.04 24.07
C ILE A 423 -8.65 -0.27 24.25
N GLY A 424 -9.02 -1.53 24.00
CA GLY A 424 -10.39 -2.01 24.17
C GLY A 424 -11.30 -1.70 22.99
N PRO A 425 -12.62 -1.87 23.16
CA PRO A 425 -13.57 -1.78 22.07
C PRO A 425 -13.81 -0.34 21.60
N SER A 426 -14.14 -0.21 20.32
CA SER A 426 -14.61 1.03 19.71
C SER A 426 -15.80 0.77 18.79
N VAL A 427 -16.67 1.78 18.68
CA VAL A 427 -17.84 1.76 17.81
C VAL A 427 -17.76 2.93 16.85
N SER A 428 -17.99 2.62 15.57
CA SER A 428 -18.19 3.64 14.54
C SER A 428 -19.63 3.64 14.05
N TYR A 429 -20.14 4.85 13.83
CA TYR A 429 -21.47 5.09 13.29
C TYR A 429 -21.50 6.39 12.48
N LYS A 430 -22.52 6.56 11.64
CA LYS A 430 -22.83 7.84 11.01
C LYS A 430 -24.17 8.36 11.49
N LEU A 431 -24.27 9.67 11.63
CA LEU A 431 -25.55 10.36 11.79
C LEU A 431 -25.81 11.18 10.55
N ARG A 432 -26.92 10.88 9.88
CA ARG A 432 -27.42 11.62 8.73
C ARG A 432 -28.57 12.51 9.15
N ASP A 433 -28.47 13.81 8.87
CA ASP A 433 -29.55 14.76 9.14
C ASP A 433 -30.63 14.74 8.04
N ALA A 434 -31.69 15.54 8.23
CA ALA A 434 -32.77 15.69 7.27
C ALA A 434 -32.33 16.30 5.92
N ALA A 435 -31.18 16.99 5.86
CA ALA A 435 -30.62 17.50 4.62
C ALA A 435 -29.80 16.44 3.87
N GLY A 436 -29.65 15.24 4.44
CA GLY A 436 -28.88 14.15 3.86
C GLY A 436 -27.37 14.24 4.16
N GLN A 437 -26.92 15.21 4.93
CA GLN A 437 -25.51 15.33 5.32
C GLN A 437 -25.20 14.29 6.39
N ALA A 438 -24.22 13.43 6.12
CA ALA A 438 -23.72 12.44 7.08
C ALA A 438 -22.46 12.96 7.76
N ARG A 439 -22.37 12.75 9.08
CA ARG A 439 -21.16 12.91 9.87
C ARG A 439 -20.76 11.57 10.46
N GLU A 440 -19.46 11.30 10.53
CA GLU A 440 -18.95 10.03 11.03
C GLU A 440 -18.39 10.19 12.43
N PHE A 441 -18.66 9.18 13.25
CA PHE A 441 -18.26 9.13 14.64
C PHE A 441 -17.43 7.88 14.92
N HIS A 442 -16.47 8.00 15.83
CA HIS A 442 -15.63 6.90 16.28
C HIS A 442 -15.35 7.07 17.77
N ASN A 443 -16.02 6.25 18.57
CA ASN A 443 -15.99 6.36 20.02
C ASN A 443 -15.23 5.17 20.61
N TYR A 444 -14.33 5.45 21.54
CA TYR A 444 -13.68 4.43 22.36
C TYR A 444 -14.52 4.17 23.62
N MET A 445 -14.71 2.90 23.95
CA MET A 445 -15.62 2.46 25.02
C MET A 445 -14.92 2.31 26.37
N LEU A 446 -13.60 2.44 26.41
CA LEU A 446 -12.81 2.48 27.64
C LEU A 446 -12.07 3.81 27.74
N PRO A 447 -11.82 4.30 28.96
CA PRO A 447 -11.07 5.52 29.16
C PRO A 447 -9.58 5.31 28.85
N LEU A 448 -8.97 6.33 28.25
CA LEU A 448 -7.63 6.30 27.68
C LEU A 448 -6.77 7.41 28.28
N ASP A 449 -5.57 7.06 28.72
CA ASP A 449 -4.55 8.01 29.16
C ASP A 449 -3.64 8.33 27.98
N ALA A 450 -3.67 9.58 27.50
CA ALA A 450 -2.88 10.02 26.37
C ALA A 450 -1.41 10.36 26.75
N GLY A 451 -0.95 9.92 27.93
CA GLY A 451 0.38 10.19 28.47
C GLY A 451 0.45 11.43 29.36
N ASP A 452 -0.70 12.00 29.72
CA ASP A 452 -0.84 13.14 30.65
C ASP A 452 -1.26 12.70 32.05
N GLY A 453 -1.40 11.39 32.30
CA GLY A 453 -1.70 10.83 33.61
C GLY A 453 -3.16 10.95 34.02
N GLN A 454 -4.04 11.35 33.09
CA GLN A 454 -5.47 11.55 33.34
C GLN A 454 -6.29 10.81 32.28
N PRO A 455 -6.92 9.67 32.64
CA PRO A 455 -7.70 8.90 31.70
C PRO A 455 -8.96 9.67 31.28
N ALA A 456 -9.30 9.60 29.99
CA ALA A 456 -10.47 10.23 29.41
C ALA A 456 -11.14 9.34 28.36
N PHE A 457 -12.47 9.39 28.26
CA PHE A 457 -13.18 8.80 27.14
C PHE A 457 -12.99 9.66 25.89
N LEU A 458 -12.80 9.02 24.75
CA LEU A 458 -12.53 9.70 23.48
C LEU A 458 -13.71 9.51 22.53
N LEU A 459 -14.41 10.62 22.23
CA LEU A 459 -15.51 10.64 21.27
C LEU A 459 -15.09 11.38 20.00
N GLY A 460 -14.81 10.64 18.94
CA GLY A 460 -14.30 11.14 17.67
C GLY A 460 -15.42 11.60 16.74
N VAL A 461 -15.21 12.72 16.04
CA VAL A 461 -16.09 13.20 14.98
C VAL A 461 -15.29 13.71 13.77
N ARG A 462 -15.79 13.43 12.57
CA ARG A 462 -15.34 14.04 11.31
C ARG A 462 -16.52 14.36 10.41
N ASP A 463 -16.42 15.49 9.69
CA ASP A 463 -17.48 15.93 8.79
C ASP A 463 -17.39 15.22 7.43
N THR A 464 -16.17 14.86 7.00
CA THR A 464 -15.92 14.13 5.75
C THR A 464 -15.02 12.91 5.97
N PRO A 465 -15.15 11.83 5.17
CA PRO A 465 -14.29 10.63 5.30
C PRO A 465 -12.79 10.90 5.08
N SER A 466 -12.46 12.03 4.44
CA SER A 466 -11.10 12.47 4.14
C SER A 466 -10.40 13.19 5.28
N GLU A 467 -11.16 13.68 6.26
CA GLU A 467 -10.61 14.38 7.42
C GLU A 467 -10.20 13.40 8.53
N PRO A 468 -9.17 13.75 9.32
CA PRO A 468 -8.87 13.04 10.56
C PRO A 468 -9.99 13.26 11.58
N PHE A 469 -10.22 12.26 12.44
CA PHE A 469 -11.15 12.41 13.56
C PHE A 469 -10.63 13.47 14.54
N ARG A 470 -11.53 14.36 14.97
CA ARG A 470 -11.32 15.24 16.11
C ARG A 470 -11.96 14.61 17.33
N PHE A 471 -11.23 14.46 18.43
CA PHE A 471 -11.72 13.78 19.62
C PHE A 471 -12.12 14.77 20.71
N LEU A 472 -13.36 14.66 21.17
CA LEU A 472 -13.78 15.21 22.45
C LEU A 472 -13.27 14.29 23.56
N ARG A 473 -12.42 14.84 24.44
CA ARG A 473 -11.92 14.14 25.63
C ARG A 473 -12.90 14.36 26.76
N ILE A 474 -13.50 13.31 27.30
CA ILE A 474 -14.42 13.38 28.44
C ILE A 474 -13.73 12.85 29.69
N PRO A 475 -13.59 13.63 30.77
CA PRO A 475 -12.91 13.19 31.97
C PRO A 475 -13.70 12.08 32.66
N VAL A 476 -12.96 11.18 33.27
CA VAL A 476 -13.50 10.07 34.06
C VAL A 476 -13.85 10.58 35.45
N ASP A 477 -15.08 10.34 35.91
CA ASP A 477 -15.52 10.68 37.26
C ASP A 477 -15.05 9.66 38.32
N ASP A 478 -15.42 9.89 39.59
CA ASP A 478 -15.08 9.04 40.72
C ASP A 478 -15.65 7.61 40.65
N GLN A 479 -16.56 7.36 39.70
CA GLN A 479 -17.15 6.05 39.42
C GLN A 479 -16.57 5.38 38.17
N GLY A 480 -15.55 5.99 37.53
CA GLY A 480 -15.01 5.46 36.28
C GLY A 480 -15.84 5.79 35.05
N SER A 481 -16.77 6.76 35.12
CA SER A 481 -17.78 7.01 34.08
C SER A 481 -17.71 8.41 33.47
N MET A 482 -18.40 8.60 32.35
CA MET A 482 -18.63 9.93 31.72
C MET A 482 -19.76 10.74 32.39
N GLN A 483 -20.51 10.13 33.32
CA GLN A 483 -21.79 10.70 33.78
C GLN A 483 -21.61 12.00 34.56
N GLY A 484 -20.53 12.14 35.33
CA GLY A 484 -20.17 13.42 35.97
C GLY A 484 -20.11 14.58 34.98
N PHE A 485 -19.36 14.41 33.90
CA PHE A 485 -19.25 15.40 32.83
C PHE A 485 -20.58 15.65 32.12
N VAL A 486 -21.31 14.58 31.77
CA VAL A 486 -22.60 14.68 31.07
C VAL A 486 -23.61 15.51 31.87
N ARG A 487 -23.74 15.24 33.17
CA ARG A 487 -24.61 16.02 34.06
C ARG A 487 -24.18 17.49 34.12
N MET A 488 -22.87 17.77 34.24
CA MET A 488 -22.35 19.13 34.25
C MET A 488 -22.67 19.86 32.95
N ARG A 489 -22.48 19.21 31.79
CA ARG A 489 -22.76 19.79 30.47
C ARG A 489 -24.23 20.15 30.30
N VAL A 490 -25.13 19.23 30.66
CA VAL A 490 -26.59 19.49 30.61
C VAL A 490 -26.98 20.60 31.59
N ALA A 491 -26.43 20.60 32.81
CA ALA A 491 -26.70 21.62 33.80
C ALA A 491 -26.17 23.01 33.43
N LEU A 492 -25.02 23.08 32.76
CA LEU A 492 -24.44 24.32 32.28
C LEU A 492 -25.34 25.00 31.26
N ALA A 493 -26.08 24.23 30.45
CA ALA A 493 -27.00 24.78 29.45
C ALA A 493 -28.30 25.34 30.09
N ASP A 494 -28.68 24.91 31.29
CA ASP A 494 -29.88 25.37 32.00
C ASP A 494 -29.62 26.69 32.79
N PRO A 495 -30.30 27.80 32.44
CA PRO A 495 -30.12 29.08 33.12
C PRO A 495 -30.41 29.05 34.63
N ALA A 496 -31.44 28.30 35.05
CA ALA A 496 -31.84 28.24 36.45
C ALA A 496 -30.77 27.51 37.29
N LEU A 497 -30.17 26.47 36.71
CA LEU A 497 -29.04 25.75 37.31
C LEU A 497 -27.78 26.62 37.40
N ARG A 498 -27.49 27.42 36.37
CA ARG A 498 -26.38 28.40 36.42
C ARG A 498 -26.59 29.40 37.56
N GLU A 499 -27.77 30.02 37.66
CA GLU A 499 -28.07 30.97 38.73
C GLU A 499 -27.97 30.34 40.12
N GLN A 500 -28.48 29.11 40.29
CA GLN A 500 -28.40 28.40 41.57
C GLN A 500 -26.95 28.11 41.98
N ALA A 501 -26.09 27.73 41.02
CA ALA A 501 -24.67 27.53 41.26
C ALA A 501 -23.97 28.86 41.66
N VAL A 502 -24.30 29.97 41.00
CA VAL A 502 -23.76 31.30 41.37
C VAL A 502 -24.14 31.69 42.78
N ARG A 503 -25.42 31.53 43.17
CA ARG A 503 -25.87 31.85 44.54
C ARG A 503 -25.10 31.06 45.59
N ARG A 504 -24.84 29.77 45.33
CA ARG A 504 -24.03 28.91 46.21
C ARG A 504 -22.57 29.36 46.28
N TYR A 505 -21.97 29.71 45.14
CA TYR A 505 -20.60 30.19 45.08
C TYR A 505 -20.43 31.50 45.86
N VAL A 506 -21.30 32.48 45.63
CA VAL A 506 -21.26 33.78 46.29
C VAL A 506 -21.43 33.65 47.81
N ALA A 507 -22.36 32.80 48.27
CA ALA A 507 -22.56 32.55 49.69
C ALA A 507 -21.34 31.94 50.40
N LYS A 508 -20.47 31.25 49.66
CA LYS A 508 -19.20 30.68 50.19
C LYS A 508 -18.01 31.64 50.03
N ALA A 509 -18.04 32.49 49.01
CA ALA A 509 -16.92 33.36 48.65
C ALA A 509 -16.95 34.74 49.33
N VAL A 510 -18.13 35.20 49.77
CA VAL A 510 -18.31 36.54 50.36
C VAL A 510 -18.88 36.43 51.78
N ASP A 511 -18.31 37.21 52.69
CA ASP A 511 -18.82 37.36 54.06
C ASP A 511 -20.26 37.92 54.04
N PRO A 512 -21.23 37.31 54.74
CA PRO A 512 -22.61 37.83 54.87
C PRO A 512 -22.71 39.30 55.28
N ALA A 513 -21.69 39.85 55.94
CA ALA A 513 -21.62 41.26 56.34
C ALA A 513 -21.37 42.24 55.16
N ARG A 514 -21.15 41.77 53.93
CA ARG A 514 -20.85 42.62 52.75
C ARG A 514 -21.80 42.35 51.56
N PRO A 515 -23.08 42.75 51.65
CA PRO A 515 -24.09 42.42 50.64
C PRO A 515 -23.82 43.04 49.26
N GLU A 516 -23.22 44.24 49.21
CA GLU A 516 -22.90 44.92 47.95
C GLU A 516 -21.84 44.16 47.12
N LEU A 517 -20.82 43.60 47.79
CA LEU A 517 -19.81 42.76 47.14
C LEU A 517 -20.39 41.43 46.66
N ALA A 518 -21.35 40.88 47.40
CA ALA A 518 -22.05 39.66 47.02
C ALA A 518 -22.84 39.87 45.71
N GLU A 519 -23.53 41.00 45.57
CA GLU A 519 -24.28 41.32 44.35
C GLU A 519 -23.35 41.54 43.14
N GLN A 520 -22.27 42.29 43.31
CA GLN A 520 -21.28 42.50 42.23
C GLN A 520 -20.62 41.19 41.79
N LEU A 521 -20.23 40.34 42.74
CA LEU A 521 -19.67 39.02 42.44
C LEU A 521 -20.71 38.13 41.74
N ALA A 522 -21.96 38.15 42.18
CA ALA A 522 -23.03 37.37 41.55
C ALA A 522 -23.23 37.77 40.09
N GLN A 523 -23.36 39.07 39.79
CA GLN A 523 -23.54 39.57 38.43
C GLN A 523 -22.35 39.20 37.52
N SER A 524 -21.11 39.37 38.01
CA SER A 524 -19.89 38.99 37.27
C SER A 524 -19.83 37.48 37.01
N THR A 525 -20.16 36.66 38.01
CA THR A 525 -20.14 35.19 37.90
C THR A 525 -21.22 34.68 36.95
N VAL A 526 -22.45 35.23 37.00
CA VAL A 526 -23.52 34.89 36.05
C VAL A 526 -23.06 35.18 34.61
N ARG A 527 -22.47 36.35 34.37
CA ARG A 527 -21.97 36.72 33.05
C ARG A 527 -20.88 35.77 32.57
N ALA A 528 -19.90 35.47 33.42
CA ALA A 528 -18.83 34.53 33.08
C ALA A 528 -19.38 33.13 32.75
N LEU A 529 -20.30 32.60 33.54
CA LEU A 529 -20.93 31.30 33.27
C LEU A 529 -21.81 31.32 32.02
N SER A 530 -22.56 32.39 31.75
CA SER A 530 -23.41 32.51 30.56
C SER A 530 -22.58 32.63 29.27
N LEU A 531 -21.48 33.39 29.29
CA LEU A 531 -20.51 33.44 28.19
C LEU A 531 -19.88 32.05 27.95
N PHE A 532 -19.41 31.40 29.02
CA PHE A 532 -18.84 30.05 28.93
C PHE A 532 -19.86 29.01 28.43
N ALA A 533 -21.14 29.14 28.81
CA ALA A 533 -22.22 28.28 28.33
C ALA A 533 -22.65 28.57 26.88
N GLY A 534 -22.15 29.65 26.26
CA GLY A 534 -22.56 30.08 24.91
C GLY A 534 -23.97 30.69 24.85
N ALA A 535 -24.55 31.08 25.99
CA ALA A 535 -25.91 31.64 26.06
C ALA A 535 -25.99 33.12 25.64
N ASP A 536 -24.88 33.85 25.70
CA ASP A 536 -24.78 35.30 25.46
C ASP A 536 -24.02 35.64 24.16
N ALA A 537 -24.32 34.95 23.05
CA ALA A 537 -23.67 35.20 21.75
C ALA A 537 -23.81 36.66 21.25
N GLY A 538 -24.80 37.41 21.74
CA GLY A 538 -25.01 38.83 21.41
C GLY A 538 -24.25 39.84 22.29
N ALA A 539 -23.77 39.44 23.48
CA ALA A 539 -23.12 40.37 24.42
C ALA A 539 -21.59 40.45 24.25
N ALA A 540 -21.00 39.51 23.53
CA ALA A 540 -19.54 39.40 23.40
C ALA A 540 -18.90 40.42 22.44
N GLY A 541 -19.66 41.31 21.79
CA GLY A 541 -19.11 42.16 20.73
C GLY A 541 -18.44 41.33 19.61
N ALA A 542 -18.88 40.06 19.46
CA ALA A 542 -18.31 39.12 18.52
C ALA A 542 -18.57 39.65 17.11
N THR A 543 -17.61 40.40 16.58
CA THR A 543 -17.46 40.53 15.15
C THR A 543 -17.49 39.13 14.59
N THR A 544 -18.38 38.89 13.63
CA THR A 544 -18.35 37.70 12.80
C THR A 544 -16.91 37.50 12.36
N GLY A 545 -16.21 36.54 12.99
CA GLY A 545 -14.92 36.11 12.49
C GLY A 545 -15.08 35.84 11.00
N LYS A 546 -14.12 36.27 10.18
CA LYS A 546 -14.10 36.02 8.73
C LYS A 546 -14.43 34.53 8.49
N GLY A 547 -15.69 34.21 8.18
CA GLY A 547 -16.17 32.81 8.10
C GLY A 547 -17.58 32.50 8.63
N GLY A 548 -18.31 33.42 9.28
CA GLY A 548 -19.77 33.27 9.47
C GLY A 548 -20.25 32.12 10.39
N ALA A 549 -19.46 31.66 11.35
CA ALA A 549 -19.91 30.68 12.35
C ALA A 549 -20.57 31.38 13.56
N PRO A 550 -21.71 30.87 14.11
CA PRO A 550 -22.39 31.44 15.27
C PRO A 550 -21.53 31.36 16.54
N GLY A 551 -21.75 32.31 17.46
CA GLY A 551 -20.94 32.56 18.67
C GLY A 551 -20.61 31.28 19.45
N ARG A 552 -19.31 30.97 19.54
CA ARG A 552 -18.80 29.79 20.24
C ARG A 552 -18.70 30.09 21.74
N GLY A 553 -19.31 29.24 22.58
CA GLY A 553 -19.11 29.25 24.03
C GLY A 553 -17.69 28.79 24.44
N GLY A 554 -17.52 28.42 25.71
CA GLY A 554 -16.26 27.88 26.23
C GLY A 554 -15.23 28.95 26.59
N LEU A 555 -13.97 28.54 26.72
CA LEU A 555 -12.86 29.43 27.06
C LEU A 555 -12.58 30.46 25.95
N GLN A 556 -12.89 30.12 24.69
CA GLN A 556 -12.76 31.08 23.59
C GLN A 556 -13.69 32.27 23.77
N ALA A 557 -14.96 32.05 24.15
CA ALA A 557 -15.91 33.13 24.43
C ALA A 557 -15.41 34.09 25.51
N ILE A 558 -14.77 33.53 26.54
CA ILE A 558 -14.16 34.29 27.62
C ILE A 558 -12.98 35.10 27.09
N SER A 559 -12.11 34.50 26.28
CA SER A 559 -10.98 35.20 25.66
C SER A 559 -11.45 36.37 24.79
N ASP A 560 -12.44 36.13 23.92
CA ASP A 560 -13.00 37.15 23.01
C ASP A 560 -13.62 38.31 23.81
N PHE A 561 -14.36 37.99 24.88
CA PHE A 561 -14.91 39.00 25.79
C PHE A 561 -13.82 39.83 26.46
N MET A 562 -12.74 39.20 26.93
CA MET A 562 -11.60 39.87 27.56
C MET A 562 -10.86 40.79 26.59
N GLU A 563 -10.65 40.36 25.35
CA GLU A 563 -10.01 41.18 24.32
C GLU A 563 -10.82 42.43 23.99
N ALA A 564 -12.14 42.30 23.92
CA ALA A 564 -13.05 43.38 23.56
C ALA A 564 -13.30 44.38 24.71
N ASN A 565 -13.34 43.91 25.96
CA ASN A 565 -13.81 44.73 27.10
C ASN A 565 -12.73 45.12 28.10
N VAL A 566 -11.53 44.50 28.06
CA VAL A 566 -10.46 44.75 29.03
C VAL A 566 -9.22 45.34 28.34
N PRO A 567 -8.69 46.48 28.82
CA PRO A 567 -7.46 47.07 28.29
C PRO A 567 -6.27 46.10 28.34
N PRO A 568 -5.36 46.09 27.34
CA PRO A 568 -4.26 45.13 27.24
C PRO A 568 -3.42 44.96 28.52
N ALA A 569 -3.18 46.04 29.26
CA ALA A 569 -2.38 46.02 30.48
C ALA A 569 -3.04 45.27 31.66
N GLU A 570 -4.36 45.11 31.65
CA GLU A 570 -5.13 44.51 32.76
C GLU A 570 -5.62 43.09 32.44
N ARG A 571 -5.48 42.63 31.18
CA ARG A 571 -6.04 41.36 30.69
C ARG A 571 -5.57 40.14 31.46
N GLU A 572 -4.29 40.07 31.78
CA GLU A 572 -3.72 38.91 32.49
C GLU A 572 -4.34 38.77 33.89
N ARG A 573 -4.34 39.86 34.67
CA ARG A 573 -4.90 39.88 36.02
C ARG A 573 -6.41 39.66 36.03
N ALA A 574 -7.14 40.33 35.14
CA ALA A 574 -8.58 40.17 35.04
C ALA A 574 -8.97 38.76 34.54
N GLY A 575 -8.17 38.17 33.65
CA GLY A 575 -8.33 36.79 33.19
C GLY A 575 -8.13 35.77 34.31
N GLU A 576 -7.10 35.92 35.14
CA GLU A 576 -6.86 35.06 36.30
C GLU A 576 -8.06 35.09 37.28
N VAL A 577 -8.56 36.29 37.59
CA VAL A 577 -9.72 36.47 38.46
C VAL A 577 -10.97 35.81 37.86
N LEU A 578 -11.21 36.01 36.56
CA LEU A 578 -12.38 35.48 35.88
C LEU A 578 -12.33 33.94 35.81
N ILE A 579 -11.18 33.35 35.49
CA ILE A 579 -10.99 31.88 35.52
C ILE A 579 -11.21 31.33 36.93
N ARG A 580 -10.72 32.01 37.97
CA ARG A 580 -10.95 31.59 39.37
C ARG A 580 -12.43 31.61 39.72
N ILE A 581 -13.15 32.68 39.36
CA ILE A 581 -14.60 32.82 39.56
C ILE A 581 -15.36 31.72 38.79
N LEU A 582 -15.02 31.52 37.52
CA LEU A 582 -15.61 30.50 36.65
C LEU A 582 -15.43 29.10 37.24
N ASN A 583 -14.20 28.74 37.64
CA ASN A 583 -13.91 27.44 38.25
C ASN A 583 -14.67 27.23 39.57
N GLY A 584 -14.76 28.26 40.41
CA GLY A 584 -15.53 28.20 41.66
C GLY A 584 -17.03 27.98 41.41
N ALA A 585 -17.60 28.67 40.42
CA ALA A 585 -19.00 28.53 40.07
C ALA A 585 -19.30 27.18 39.37
N LEU A 586 -18.42 26.71 38.48
CA LEU A 586 -18.50 25.39 37.87
C LEU A 586 -18.36 24.26 38.90
N PHE A 587 -17.55 24.46 39.95
CA PHE A 587 -17.47 23.52 41.06
C PHE A 587 -18.80 23.43 41.83
N GLU A 588 -19.43 24.55 42.15
CA GLU A 588 -20.76 24.54 42.78
C GLU A 588 -21.84 23.96 41.87
N LEU A 589 -21.73 24.17 40.55
CA LEU A 589 -22.58 23.52 39.56
C LEU A 589 -22.37 21.99 39.59
N ALA A 590 -21.12 21.52 39.63
CA ALA A 590 -20.82 20.09 39.76
C ALA A 590 -21.43 19.50 41.04
N GLN A 591 -21.29 20.19 42.19
CA GLN A 591 -21.90 19.77 43.45
C GLN A 591 -23.43 19.69 43.35
N LEU A 592 -24.07 20.69 42.74
CA LEU A 592 -25.51 20.71 42.51
C LEU A 592 -25.99 19.55 41.65
N THR A 593 -25.24 19.21 40.59
CA THR A 593 -25.58 18.04 39.75
C THR A 593 -25.46 16.71 40.49
N ARG A 594 -24.50 16.59 41.42
CA ARG A 594 -24.32 15.39 42.24
C ARG A 594 -25.42 15.25 43.27
N GLU A 595 -25.79 16.33 43.94
CA GLU A 595 -26.90 16.36 44.89
C GLU A 595 -28.21 15.94 44.23
N ARG A 596 -28.53 16.49 43.05
CA ARG A 596 -29.72 16.09 42.27
C ARG A 596 -29.69 14.62 41.83
N ALA A 597 -28.49 14.04 41.68
CA ALA A 597 -28.29 12.64 41.34
C ALA A 597 -28.20 11.71 42.57
N GLY A 598 -28.36 12.23 43.79
CA GLY A 598 -28.22 11.44 45.03
C GLY A 598 -26.79 10.96 45.31
N LEU A 599 -25.78 11.61 44.71
CA LEU A 599 -24.37 11.27 44.87
C LEU A 599 -23.71 12.07 46.00
N LYS A 600 -22.68 11.50 46.62
CA LYS A 600 -21.88 12.19 47.65
C LYS A 600 -21.23 13.46 47.07
N PRO A 601 -21.14 14.57 47.81
CA PRO A 601 -20.40 15.75 47.36
C PRO A 601 -18.94 15.41 47.01
N LEU A 602 -18.37 16.10 46.02
CA LEU A 602 -16.96 16.01 45.69
C LEU A 602 -16.13 16.51 46.88
N ALA A 603 -15.15 15.69 47.30
CA ALA A 603 -14.18 16.08 48.31
C ALA A 603 -13.22 17.14 47.76
N GLN A 604 -12.66 17.98 48.63
CA GLN A 604 -11.56 18.86 48.25
C GLN A 604 -10.26 18.04 48.25
N SER A 605 -9.96 17.42 47.11
CA SER A 605 -8.78 16.56 46.91
C SER A 605 -8.10 16.88 45.58
N ASP A 606 -6.83 16.48 45.45
CA ASP A 606 -6.07 16.64 44.20
C ASP A 606 -6.76 15.96 43.01
N ALA A 607 -7.39 14.80 43.24
CA ALA A 607 -8.16 14.09 42.22
C ALA A 607 -9.38 14.91 41.74
N THR A 608 -10.09 15.57 42.67
CA THR A 608 -11.19 16.46 42.32
C THR A 608 -10.70 17.68 41.53
N GLN A 609 -9.57 18.27 41.92
CA GLN A 609 -8.99 19.40 41.20
C GLN A 609 -8.57 19.00 39.78
N ALA A 610 -7.96 17.83 39.60
CA ALA A 610 -7.62 17.28 38.30
C ALA A 610 -8.87 17.04 37.43
N PHE A 611 -9.89 16.38 37.97
CA PHE A 611 -11.17 16.16 37.30
C PHE A 611 -11.81 17.48 36.85
N MET A 612 -11.91 18.45 37.76
CA MET A 612 -12.52 19.75 37.45
C MET A 612 -11.75 20.51 36.38
N THR A 613 -10.40 20.47 36.42
CA THR A 613 -9.55 21.11 35.42
C THR A 613 -9.82 20.53 34.03
N GLN A 614 -9.87 19.19 33.92
CA GLN A 614 -10.22 18.52 32.68
C GLN A 614 -11.67 18.79 32.26
N ALA A 615 -12.62 18.78 33.19
CA ALA A 615 -14.03 19.07 32.91
C ALA A 615 -14.24 20.46 32.32
N VAL A 616 -13.53 21.49 32.79
CA VAL A 616 -13.61 22.84 32.20
C VAL A 616 -13.11 22.84 30.75
N LEU A 617 -11.96 22.22 30.48
CA LEU A 617 -11.43 22.09 29.11
C LEU A 617 -12.41 21.32 28.21
N SER A 618 -12.89 20.17 28.67
CA SER A 618 -13.85 19.33 27.95
C SER A 618 -15.19 20.03 27.72
N LEU A 619 -15.67 20.86 28.66
CA LEU A 619 -16.90 21.64 28.50
C LEU A 619 -16.74 22.77 27.46
N SER A 620 -15.52 23.31 27.34
CA SER A 620 -15.17 24.26 26.29
C SER A 620 -15.13 23.57 24.92
N ASP A 621 -14.42 22.45 24.79
CA ASP A 621 -14.31 21.70 23.54
C ASP A 621 -15.65 21.12 23.07
N ALA A 622 -16.50 20.75 24.04
CA ALA A 622 -17.85 20.27 23.82
C ALA A 622 -18.74 21.25 23.03
N GLN A 623 -18.45 22.55 23.07
CA GLN A 623 -19.18 23.57 22.29
C GLN A 623 -18.98 23.39 20.78
N ALA A 624 -17.89 22.76 20.36
CA ALA A 624 -17.61 22.45 18.97
C ALA A 624 -18.15 21.06 18.54
N TYR A 625 -18.71 20.28 19.46
CA TYR A 625 -19.26 18.97 19.15
C TYR A 625 -20.62 19.12 18.45
N PRO A 626 -20.79 18.65 17.20
CA PRO A 626 -21.84 19.14 16.30
C PRO A 626 -23.23 18.51 16.52
N VAL A 627 -23.34 17.52 17.40
CA VAL A 627 -24.59 16.78 17.64
C VAL A 627 -24.92 16.72 19.12
N PRO A 628 -26.21 16.70 19.51
CA PRO A 628 -26.62 16.85 20.90
C PRO A 628 -26.58 15.54 21.70
N LEU A 629 -26.02 14.47 21.14
CA LEU A 629 -25.90 13.16 21.77
C LEU A 629 -24.68 12.38 21.24
N ALA A 630 -24.21 11.41 22.01
CA ALA A 630 -23.24 10.41 21.60
C ALA A 630 -23.78 9.01 21.86
N PHE A 631 -23.14 7.98 21.29
CA PHE A 631 -23.52 6.59 21.55
C PHE A 631 -22.41 5.84 22.29
N GLU A 632 -22.81 5.15 23.34
CA GLU A 632 -22.00 4.25 24.15
C GLU A 632 -22.44 2.80 23.91
N LEU A 633 -21.51 1.85 23.87
CA LEU A 633 -21.80 0.44 23.67
C LEU A 633 -22.29 -0.19 24.97
N LYS A 634 -23.50 -0.76 24.95
CA LYS A 634 -24.08 -1.47 26.08
C LYS A 634 -23.87 -2.99 25.98
N ASP A 635 -24.10 -3.55 24.79
CA ASP A 635 -23.90 -4.97 24.51
C ASP A 635 -23.65 -5.21 23.01
N PHE A 636 -23.07 -6.37 22.65
CA PHE A 636 -22.88 -6.75 21.26
C PHE A 636 -22.81 -8.27 21.04
N THR A 637 -23.17 -8.69 19.83
CA THR A 637 -22.85 -10.00 19.28
C THR A 637 -21.96 -9.81 18.07
N GLN A 638 -20.68 -10.18 18.20
CA GLN A 638 -19.70 -9.99 17.13
C GLN A 638 -19.93 -11.00 16.01
N VAL A 639 -19.94 -10.51 14.77
CA VAL A 639 -19.91 -11.32 13.55
C VAL A 639 -18.74 -10.82 12.71
N GLN A 640 -17.78 -11.67 12.38
CA GLN A 640 -16.65 -11.26 11.54
C GLN A 640 -16.94 -11.56 10.07
N ALA A 641 -16.25 -10.85 9.18
CA ALA A 641 -16.21 -11.15 7.77
C ALA A 641 -14.77 -11.25 7.28
N SER A 642 -14.55 -12.12 6.30
CA SER A 642 -13.31 -12.17 5.55
C SER A 642 -13.50 -11.59 4.17
N VAL A 643 -12.52 -10.80 3.75
CA VAL A 643 -12.41 -10.32 2.38
C VAL A 643 -11.37 -11.18 1.69
N PHE A 644 -11.84 -12.06 0.80
CA PHE A 644 -11.00 -12.90 -0.02
C PHE A 644 -10.69 -12.19 -1.33
N GLN A 645 -9.43 -12.18 -1.74
CA GLN A 645 -9.10 -11.87 -3.12
C GLN A 645 -9.09 -13.17 -3.91
N VAL A 646 -9.97 -13.28 -4.91
CA VAL A 646 -10.05 -14.43 -5.81
C VAL A 646 -9.46 -14.07 -7.16
N ALA A 647 -8.60 -14.95 -7.68
CA ALA A 647 -7.93 -14.70 -8.96
C ALA A 647 -7.79 -15.95 -9.81
N ARG A 648 -8.10 -15.81 -11.11
CA ARG A 648 -7.73 -16.77 -12.15
C ARG A 648 -6.61 -16.15 -12.97
N ALA A 649 -5.40 -16.71 -12.88
CA ALA A 649 -4.19 -16.14 -13.47
C ALA A 649 -3.50 -17.16 -14.41
N PRO A 650 -3.97 -17.31 -15.67
CA PRO A 650 -3.39 -18.26 -16.62
C PRO A 650 -1.96 -17.91 -17.05
N GLY A 651 -1.57 -16.63 -16.96
CA GLY A 651 -0.24 -16.12 -17.26
C GLY A 651 0.82 -16.49 -16.21
N LYS A 652 0.42 -16.83 -14.97
CA LYS A 652 1.32 -17.15 -13.84
C LYS A 652 2.46 -18.11 -14.23
N ASN A 653 2.11 -19.24 -14.84
CA ASN A 653 3.08 -20.26 -15.22
C ASN A 653 3.98 -19.81 -16.38
N ILE A 654 3.46 -18.99 -17.30
CA ILE A 654 4.21 -18.41 -18.41
C ILE A 654 5.25 -17.42 -17.88
N VAL A 655 4.86 -16.58 -16.91
CA VAL A 655 5.77 -15.65 -16.24
C VAL A 655 6.86 -16.40 -15.50
N TYR A 656 6.53 -17.45 -14.74
CA TYR A 656 7.55 -18.25 -14.03
C TYR A 656 8.53 -18.93 -14.99
N LEU A 657 8.06 -19.49 -16.10
CA LEU A 657 8.94 -20.01 -17.14
C LEU A 657 9.85 -18.91 -17.71
N GLY A 658 9.28 -17.73 -17.98
CA GLY A 658 10.03 -16.56 -18.41
C GLY A 658 11.12 -16.17 -17.41
N CYS A 659 10.80 -16.04 -16.13
CA CYS A 659 11.77 -15.75 -15.07
C CYS A 659 12.90 -16.79 -14.99
N ALA A 660 12.57 -18.08 -15.08
CA ALA A 660 13.58 -19.15 -15.11
C ALA A 660 14.51 -19.01 -16.32
N LEU A 661 13.96 -18.77 -17.51
CA LEU A 661 14.74 -18.53 -18.73
C LEU A 661 15.58 -17.26 -18.65
N LEU A 662 15.11 -16.22 -17.95
CA LEU A 662 15.86 -14.99 -17.75
C LEU A 662 17.11 -15.26 -16.90
N ILE A 663 16.95 -15.96 -15.78
CA ILE A 663 18.05 -16.34 -14.89
C ILE A 663 19.08 -17.16 -15.65
N ILE A 664 18.64 -18.23 -16.34
CA ILE A 664 19.52 -19.09 -17.14
C ILE A 664 20.20 -18.29 -18.26
N GLY A 665 19.45 -17.42 -18.92
CA GLY A 665 19.91 -16.62 -20.04
C GLY A 665 21.00 -15.62 -19.66
N VAL A 666 20.75 -14.84 -18.61
CA VAL A 666 21.71 -13.87 -18.06
C VAL A 666 22.95 -14.58 -17.52
N PHE A 667 22.77 -15.67 -16.75
CA PHE A 667 23.90 -16.44 -16.22
C PHE A 667 24.78 -17.00 -17.35
N SER A 668 24.17 -17.60 -18.36
CA SER A 668 24.89 -18.14 -19.52
C SER A 668 25.63 -17.05 -20.30
N MET A 669 25.04 -15.87 -20.46
CA MET A 669 25.68 -14.76 -21.17
C MET A 669 26.79 -14.10 -20.36
N LEU A 670 26.67 -14.00 -19.03
CA LEU A 670 27.68 -13.35 -18.19
C LEU A 670 28.85 -14.28 -17.85
N TYR A 671 28.59 -15.52 -17.48
CA TYR A 671 29.61 -16.42 -16.91
C TYR A 671 30.19 -17.43 -17.92
N VAL A 672 29.45 -17.81 -18.97
CA VAL A 672 29.98 -18.74 -19.98
C VAL A 672 30.68 -17.95 -21.09
N ARG A 673 31.95 -18.25 -21.36
CA ARG A 673 32.72 -17.65 -22.46
C ARG A 673 32.76 -18.60 -23.65
N GLU A 674 32.41 -18.11 -24.84
CA GLU A 674 32.62 -18.89 -26.06
C GLU A 674 34.09 -18.78 -26.46
N ARG A 675 34.77 -19.92 -26.54
CA ARG A 675 36.18 -20.00 -26.92
C ARG A 675 36.36 -21.01 -28.04
N ARG A 676 37.25 -20.69 -28.98
CA ARG A 676 37.64 -21.55 -30.09
C ARG A 676 39.15 -21.60 -30.17
N LEU A 677 39.68 -22.81 -30.30
CA LEU A 677 41.10 -23.08 -30.42
C LEU A 677 41.34 -23.81 -31.74
N TRP A 678 42.34 -23.37 -32.48
CA TRP A 678 42.81 -24.04 -33.68
C TRP A 678 44.28 -24.38 -33.52
N VAL A 679 44.65 -25.62 -33.84
CA VAL A 679 46.05 -26.06 -33.93
C VAL A 679 46.27 -26.63 -35.33
N TRP A 680 47.15 -25.99 -36.07
CA TRP A 680 47.56 -26.42 -37.41
C TRP A 680 48.93 -27.11 -37.33
N LEU A 681 49.00 -28.33 -37.84
CA LEU A 681 50.17 -29.20 -37.75
C LEU A 681 50.64 -29.55 -39.17
N VAL A 682 51.91 -29.26 -39.47
CA VAL A 682 52.53 -29.56 -40.78
C VAL A 682 53.87 -30.30 -40.59
N PRO A 683 54.29 -31.16 -41.52
CA PRO A 683 55.57 -31.87 -41.38
C PRO A 683 56.75 -30.91 -41.47
N LYS A 684 57.74 -31.06 -40.58
CA LYS A 684 58.99 -30.30 -40.62
C LYS A 684 60.11 -31.05 -39.88
N ASP A 685 61.30 -31.15 -40.49
CA ASP A 685 62.53 -31.67 -39.87
C ASP A 685 62.36 -33.02 -39.12
N GLY A 686 61.63 -33.98 -39.70
CA GLY A 686 61.40 -35.30 -39.10
C GLY A 686 60.35 -35.33 -37.97
N GLY A 687 59.65 -34.22 -37.71
CA GLY A 687 58.53 -34.11 -36.78
C GLY A 687 57.41 -33.21 -37.34
N ALA A 688 56.68 -32.54 -36.46
CA ALA A 688 55.62 -31.60 -36.83
C ALA A 688 55.92 -30.17 -36.37
N GLN A 689 55.52 -29.18 -37.16
CA GLN A 689 55.46 -27.77 -36.75
C GLN A 689 54.01 -27.44 -36.38
N ALA A 690 53.80 -26.96 -35.15
CA ALA A 690 52.49 -26.53 -34.69
C ALA A 690 52.34 -25.00 -34.77
N THR A 691 51.19 -24.55 -35.28
CA THR A 691 50.72 -23.16 -35.22
C THR A 691 49.37 -23.16 -34.52
N MET A 692 49.28 -22.48 -33.38
CA MET A 692 48.08 -22.43 -32.54
C MET A 692 47.52 -21.03 -32.47
N ALA A 693 46.19 -20.91 -32.51
CA ALA A 693 45.48 -19.65 -32.29
C ALA A 693 44.22 -19.87 -31.43
N LEU A 694 43.94 -18.92 -30.53
CA LEU A 694 42.73 -18.90 -29.71
C LEU A 694 41.89 -17.65 -30.02
N SER A 695 40.58 -17.85 -30.13
CA SER A 695 39.59 -16.77 -30.17
C SER A 695 38.61 -16.90 -29.03
N SER A 696 38.32 -15.77 -28.38
CA SER A 696 37.31 -15.65 -27.33
C SER A 696 36.36 -14.51 -27.69
N ASN A 697 35.08 -14.65 -27.33
CA ASN A 697 34.09 -13.58 -27.47
C ASN A 697 34.34 -12.39 -26.52
N ARG A 698 35.18 -12.55 -25.49
CA ARG A 698 35.61 -11.49 -24.56
C ARG A 698 37.11 -11.56 -24.31
N LYS A 699 37.79 -10.40 -24.32
CA LYS A 699 39.20 -10.28 -23.92
C LYS A 699 39.27 -10.09 -22.41
N THR A 700 39.97 -10.98 -21.71
CA THR A 700 40.09 -10.99 -20.24
C THR A 700 41.47 -11.51 -19.86
N LEU A 701 42.06 -11.02 -18.77
CA LEU A 701 43.38 -11.47 -18.26
C LEU A 701 43.44 -13.00 -18.05
N ASP A 702 42.34 -13.61 -17.62
CA ASP A 702 42.25 -15.07 -17.46
C ASP A 702 42.34 -15.83 -18.79
N GLY A 703 41.96 -15.20 -19.90
CA GLY A 703 42.04 -15.78 -21.24
C GLY A 703 43.48 -15.89 -21.72
N ASP A 704 44.30 -14.89 -21.41
CA ASP A 704 45.73 -14.88 -21.76
C ASP A 704 46.49 -15.93 -20.92
N ARG A 705 46.17 -16.03 -19.62
CA ARG A 705 46.69 -17.09 -18.72
C ARG A 705 46.28 -18.49 -19.16
N GLU A 706 45.02 -18.67 -19.55
CA GLU A 706 44.52 -19.94 -20.08
C GLU A 706 45.24 -20.30 -21.38
N PHE A 707 45.41 -19.34 -22.29
CA PHE A 707 46.14 -19.56 -23.55
C PHE A 707 47.60 -19.95 -23.31
N ALA A 708 48.28 -19.30 -22.37
CA ALA A 708 49.65 -19.67 -22.00
C ALA A 708 49.72 -21.12 -21.49
N ARG A 709 48.81 -21.52 -20.59
CA ARG A 709 48.72 -22.92 -20.11
C ARG A 709 48.41 -23.92 -21.22
N LEU A 710 47.50 -23.58 -22.13
CA LEU A 710 47.17 -24.43 -23.28
C LEU A 710 48.36 -24.54 -24.25
N THR A 711 49.11 -23.45 -24.44
CA THR A 711 50.30 -23.45 -25.32
C THR A 711 51.38 -24.37 -24.77
N ASP A 712 51.68 -24.24 -23.49
CA ASP A 712 52.65 -25.07 -22.78
C ASP A 712 52.23 -26.55 -22.82
N LYS A 713 50.98 -26.83 -22.46
CA LYS A 713 50.46 -28.21 -22.38
C LYS A 713 50.31 -28.90 -23.75
N LEU A 714 49.88 -28.19 -24.78
CA LEU A 714 49.54 -28.79 -26.08
C LEU A 714 50.74 -28.83 -27.03
N ILE A 715 51.55 -27.77 -27.07
CA ILE A 715 52.62 -27.60 -28.06
C ILE A 715 53.99 -27.25 -27.45
N GLY A 716 54.14 -27.21 -26.12
CA GLY A 716 55.42 -27.00 -25.44
C GLY A 716 56.10 -25.66 -25.73
N ALA A 717 55.33 -24.65 -26.15
CA ALA A 717 55.85 -23.35 -26.58
C ALA A 717 55.39 -22.21 -25.66
N ARG A 718 56.14 -21.10 -25.65
CA ARG A 718 55.67 -19.84 -25.05
C ARG A 718 54.86 -19.04 -26.09
N PRO A 719 53.74 -18.40 -25.70
CA PRO A 719 52.94 -17.60 -26.64
C PRO A 719 53.75 -16.43 -27.22
N HIS A 720 53.46 -16.05 -28.47
CA HIS A 720 54.13 -14.92 -29.14
C HIS A 720 53.32 -13.62 -28.97
N GLY A 721 53.85 -12.69 -28.17
CA GLY A 721 53.32 -11.34 -27.97
C GLY A 721 53.66 -10.80 -26.57
N ASP A 722 53.96 -9.50 -26.47
CA ASP A 722 54.27 -8.80 -25.21
C ASP A 722 53.18 -9.06 -24.16
N THR A 723 53.48 -9.98 -23.25
CA THR A 723 52.72 -10.24 -22.03
C THR A 723 53.73 -10.44 -20.91
N ALA A 724 54.39 -9.34 -20.57
CA ALA A 724 54.88 -9.09 -19.21
C ALA A 724 53.71 -8.51 -18.39
#